data_AF-A0A167B2J1-F1
#
_entry.id   AF-A0A167B2J1-F1
#
_cell.length_a   1.000
_cell.length_b   1.000
_cell.length_c   1.000
_cell.angle_alpha   90.00
_cell.angle_beta   90.00
_cell.angle_gamma   90.00
#
_symmetry.space_group_name_H-M   'P 1'
#
loop_
_entity.id
_entity.type
_entity.pdbx_description
1 polymer ?
#
loop_
_entity_poly.entity_id
_entity_poly.type
_entity_poly.pdbx_seq_one_letter_code
_entity_poly.pdbx_strand_id
1 'polypeptide(L)'
;LMLAAHSHKPSHGNQSTMDLLGAARWGNHDIVKRLLEEGDIDINVEDTDSRTPLHLAAENGHDKVVTLLLKRGEIELNLGSFDGQTPLHLAAKNGHNEVVKLLLEKDDIELNFEDSYYQTPLSWAAKNGHNGVVKLLLEKDDIYLNPKDADHRTPLSWAAENGHDKVVTLLLKKHGVNLNLWDSNSRKPLHMAAENGRDKVVKLLLEIEEVHLNSRDSSSQTPLSLAAKNGHNEVVKLLLEKDDIYLNIQDTDGRTPLSWAAEKGHNEVVTLLLEKAGVNRNLQDSFSRTPLSWAAKNGHNEVVKLLLEKDDIYLNIQDTDGRTPLSWAAEKGHDSVVTLLLAKDNIDLNSQDTNRRTPLSWAAKNGHDDVIKLLLEKDKIDLNIGDAYDQTPLSWAAENGHKNLVWLLLNAHINQNSKTYSNRTPLSWAAEHGYEGAVKLLLQDGVDPDVQDNDGRTPLLWAVKNGHKGVVKLLAKIDSTTLHLLARKGEIALMNLIISANYNIDTTDDLGRTALHISTFSHNLEVTKMLISSGADVNAKDINRRTALNIATSSHHIEVAKLLISSGADVDAEDVNGATPLRLAIVSGHHDFIKLLLKSAACPKGITATEWLNVFEKNSSQTLVSLSEGANKELSLRFIEGMMNFSPAEPATERRLFLFANYSTLSRCLTSNLGDTLGSDRAQIFYQEQIDDSVARISVAVWAPSGNILKNQKCLDFSDWVECGIAWTMTAPAKHNSRSRWKARDHFSMLPNGWIPNDGVDFFHQFIAELTMRWSELCNVAEGHLSTRRIDQLGKRGNSSDFIHRLAEDAKSLAELRSFHRGQVRSARNFAVHYRRRYYEGEDPKARQEIKEFSDVGDQINQLDQTIRDLLQLVSIFTLLSNDFSELTFFRSLPGCRPMRLTDRRASPQA
;
A
#
# COMPACT_ATOMS: atom_id res chain seq x y z
N LEU A 1 0.89 71.15 51.13
CA LEU A 1 -0.21 70.32 51.68
C LEU A 1 -0.09 68.95 51.01
N MET A 2 0.33 67.85 51.62
CA MET A 2 0.26 67.36 53.01
C MET A 2 1.62 66.90 53.56
N LEU A 3 1.65 66.82 54.90
CA LEU A 3 2.78 66.56 55.81
C LEU A 3 2.95 65.08 56.21
N ALA A 4 4.19 64.78 56.64
CA ALA A 4 4.62 63.80 57.66
C ALA A 4 4.59 62.32 57.24
N ALA A 5 5.60 61.48 57.51
CA ALA A 5 6.35 61.31 58.75
C ALA A 5 7.49 60.27 58.54
N HIS A 6 8.69 60.48 59.07
CA HIS A 6 9.33 59.60 60.07
C HIS A 6 10.79 60.01 60.31
N SER A 7 11.14 59.95 61.58
CA SER A 7 12.38 60.29 62.25
C SER A 7 13.63 59.61 61.68
N HIS A 8 14.53 60.42 61.13
CA HIS A 8 15.97 60.42 61.40
C HIS A 8 16.49 61.76 60.85
N LYS A 9 17.11 62.61 61.68
CA LYS A 9 17.90 63.73 61.14
C LYS A 9 19.02 63.10 60.30
N PRO A 10 19.07 63.28 58.97
CA PRO A 10 20.34 63.12 58.28
C PRO A 10 21.24 64.25 58.78
N SER A 11 22.54 64.02 58.82
CA SER A 11 23.52 65.11 58.83
C SER A 11 23.06 66.19 57.84
N HIS A 12 23.03 67.47 58.25
CA HIS A 12 22.53 68.58 57.41
C HIS A 12 23.18 68.62 56.02
N GLY A 13 24.38 68.04 55.84
CA GLY A 13 25.06 67.90 54.56
C GLY A 13 24.48 66.90 53.55
N ASN A 14 23.72 65.87 53.96
CA ASN A 14 23.18 64.86 53.02
C ASN A 14 21.85 65.29 52.36
N GLN A 15 21.07 66.16 53.01
CA GLN A 15 19.83 66.68 52.42
C GLN A 15 20.12 67.85 51.47
N SER A 16 21.04 68.76 51.85
CA SER A 16 21.42 69.91 51.02
C SER A 16 22.09 69.50 49.70
N THR A 17 22.84 68.40 49.71
CA THR A 17 23.46 67.80 48.51
C THR A 17 22.42 67.14 47.58
N MET A 18 21.44 66.40 48.10
CA MET A 18 20.30 65.92 47.30
C MET A 18 19.46 67.07 46.74
N ASP A 19 19.26 68.13 47.51
CA ASP A 19 18.53 69.32 47.08
C ASP A 19 19.29 70.07 45.97
N LEU A 20 20.64 70.06 45.99
CA LEU A 20 21.47 70.63 44.92
C LEU A 20 21.37 69.84 43.61
N LEU A 21 21.44 68.51 43.65
CA LEU A 21 21.25 67.65 42.47
C LEU A 21 19.88 67.87 41.83
N GLY A 22 18.82 67.91 42.65
CA GLY A 22 17.46 68.21 42.18
C GLY A 22 17.34 69.61 41.60
N ALA A 23 17.86 70.63 42.28
CA ALA A 23 17.81 72.00 41.82
C ALA A 23 18.57 72.21 40.50
N ALA A 24 19.72 71.54 40.34
CA ALA A 24 20.51 71.58 39.11
C ALA A 24 19.82 70.89 37.93
N ARG A 25 19.20 69.72 38.16
CA ARG A 25 18.40 68.99 37.15
C ARG A 25 17.24 69.83 36.59
N TRP A 26 16.53 70.55 37.46
CA TRP A 26 15.35 71.33 37.09
C TRP A 26 15.65 72.79 36.73
N GLY A 27 16.92 73.22 36.75
CA GLY A 27 17.31 74.57 36.32
C GLY A 27 16.98 75.68 37.34
N ASN A 28 16.75 75.33 38.61
CA ASN A 28 16.36 76.25 39.67
C ASN A 28 17.56 77.06 40.17
N HIS A 29 18.05 77.99 39.35
CA HIS A 29 19.24 78.79 39.60
C HIS A 29 19.18 79.62 40.91
N ASP A 30 18.00 80.05 41.35
CA ASP A 30 17.85 80.75 42.64
C ASP A 30 18.11 79.83 43.84
N ILE A 31 17.66 78.57 43.76
CA ILE A 31 17.89 77.56 44.80
C ILE A 31 19.36 77.15 44.77
N VAL A 32 19.93 76.89 43.59
CA VAL A 32 21.36 76.59 43.44
C VAL A 32 22.21 77.73 44.00
N LYS A 33 21.90 78.99 43.66
CA LYS A 33 22.64 80.16 44.17
C LYS A 33 22.60 80.23 45.69
N ARG A 34 21.42 80.06 46.30
CA ARG A 34 21.25 80.07 47.76
C ARG A 34 22.04 78.94 48.42
N LEU A 35 21.91 77.71 47.92
CA LEU A 35 22.64 76.56 48.43
C LEU A 35 24.15 76.78 48.36
N LEU A 36 24.66 77.33 47.26
CA LEU A 36 26.09 77.65 47.13
C LEU A 36 26.54 78.77 48.11
N GLU A 37 25.67 79.71 48.48
CA GLU A 37 25.98 80.81 49.42
C GLU A 37 25.97 80.38 50.89
N GLU A 38 25.27 79.30 51.26
CA GLU A 38 25.09 78.85 52.65
C GLU A 38 26.32 78.16 53.28
N GLY A 39 27.34 77.79 52.46
CA GLY A 39 28.66 77.33 52.91
C GLY A 39 28.68 75.87 53.41
N ASP A 40 29.64 75.07 52.92
CA ASP A 40 29.86 73.64 53.24
C ASP A 40 28.97 72.62 52.47
N ILE A 41 28.66 72.92 51.20
CA ILE A 41 28.02 71.95 50.28
C ILE A 41 29.05 71.39 49.31
N ASP A 42 29.11 70.07 49.22
CA ASP A 42 29.86 69.37 48.18
C ASP A 42 29.20 69.60 46.81
N ILE A 43 29.85 70.42 45.98
CA ILE A 43 29.40 70.79 44.65
C ILE A 43 29.60 69.67 43.61
N ASN A 44 30.43 68.68 43.93
CA ASN A 44 30.72 67.52 43.09
C ASN A 44 29.98 66.27 43.56
N VAL A 45 28.95 66.41 44.42
CA VAL A 45 28.16 65.28 44.88
C VAL A 45 27.61 64.45 43.72
N GLU A 46 27.75 63.15 43.79
CA GLU A 46 27.27 62.23 42.76
C GLU A 46 25.89 61.65 43.09
N ASP A 47 25.02 61.55 42.09
CA ASP A 47 23.81 60.72 42.18
C ASP A 47 24.13 59.23 42.00
N THR A 48 23.09 58.37 41.97
CA THR A 48 23.26 56.92 41.82
C THR A 48 23.91 56.49 40.50
N ASP A 49 23.92 57.38 39.50
CA ASP A 49 24.52 57.15 38.18
C ASP A 49 25.85 57.89 38.04
N SER A 50 26.50 58.23 39.16
CA SER A 50 27.73 59.03 39.21
C SER A 50 27.61 60.39 38.51
N ARG A 51 26.41 60.97 38.44
CA ARG A 51 26.21 62.30 37.83
C ARG A 51 26.27 63.38 38.90
N THR A 52 27.11 64.38 38.65
CA THR A 52 27.20 65.60 39.48
C THR A 52 26.12 66.63 39.12
N PRO A 53 25.89 67.68 39.96
CA PRO A 53 25.02 68.80 39.59
C PRO A 53 25.39 69.42 38.23
N LEU A 54 26.68 69.45 37.89
CA LEU A 54 27.15 69.94 36.60
C LEU A 54 26.71 69.05 35.43
N HIS A 55 26.73 67.72 35.58
CA HIS A 55 26.18 66.79 34.58
C HIS A 55 24.70 67.05 34.33
N LEU A 56 23.90 67.14 35.40
CA LEU A 56 22.45 67.32 35.30
C LEU A 56 22.08 68.68 34.69
N ALA A 57 22.79 69.74 35.06
CA ALA A 57 22.60 71.06 34.48
C ALA A 57 23.04 71.09 33.00
N ALA A 58 24.13 70.41 32.66
CA ALA A 58 24.65 70.35 31.30
C ALA A 58 23.77 69.52 30.36
N GLU A 59 23.26 68.38 30.81
CA GLU A 59 22.32 67.52 30.07
C GLU A 59 21.03 68.25 29.70
N ASN A 60 20.52 69.09 30.61
CA ASN A 60 19.25 69.81 30.44
C ASN A 60 19.40 71.23 29.88
N GLY A 61 20.63 71.69 29.62
CA GLY A 61 20.89 72.98 28.99
C GLY A 61 20.73 74.19 29.91
N HIS A 62 20.85 74.03 31.22
CA HIS A 62 20.65 75.10 32.21
C HIS A 62 21.89 75.99 32.36
N ASP A 63 22.18 76.79 31.34
CA ASP A 63 23.32 77.72 31.24
C ASP A 63 23.53 78.60 32.49
N LYS A 64 22.46 79.11 33.10
CA LYS A 64 22.54 79.92 34.33
C LYS A 64 23.04 79.11 35.53
N VAL A 65 22.58 77.87 35.66
CA VAL A 65 23.03 76.95 36.72
C VAL A 65 24.48 76.57 36.47
N VAL A 66 24.84 76.22 35.24
CA VAL A 66 26.22 75.93 34.85
C VAL A 66 27.13 77.11 35.17
N THR A 67 26.73 78.34 34.84
CA THR A 67 27.48 79.56 35.17
C THR A 67 27.71 79.73 36.68
N LEU A 68 26.72 79.40 37.52
CA LEU A 68 26.84 79.47 38.97
C LEU A 68 27.81 78.41 39.51
N LEU A 69 27.75 77.19 38.98
CA LEU A 69 28.63 76.09 39.37
C LEU A 69 30.09 76.35 38.94
N LEU A 70 30.30 76.81 37.70
CA LEU A 70 31.63 77.12 37.13
C LEU A 70 32.35 78.31 37.80
N LYS A 71 31.66 79.12 38.62
CA LYS A 71 32.29 80.19 39.42
C LYS A 71 33.01 79.66 40.66
N ARG A 72 32.76 78.41 41.07
CA ARG A 72 33.44 77.78 42.20
C ARG A 72 34.73 77.13 41.71
N GLY A 73 35.85 77.44 42.35
CA GLY A 73 37.18 76.95 41.95
C GLY A 73 37.41 75.46 42.21
N GLU A 74 36.55 74.81 43.00
CA GLU A 74 36.64 73.40 43.38
C GLU A 74 35.81 72.47 42.47
N ILE A 75 35.18 73.01 41.42
CA ILE A 75 34.30 72.22 40.53
C ILE A 75 35.13 71.29 39.64
N GLU A 76 34.80 70.00 39.64
CA GLU A 76 35.47 69.02 38.77
C GLU A 76 34.73 68.92 37.42
N LEU A 77 35.40 69.37 36.35
CA LEU A 77 34.78 69.53 35.03
C LEU A 77 34.72 68.23 34.21
N ASN A 78 35.59 67.27 34.51
CA ASN A 78 35.85 66.09 33.68
C ASN A 78 35.50 64.78 34.38
N LEU A 79 34.73 64.83 35.47
CA LEU A 79 34.15 63.62 36.06
C LEU A 79 33.27 62.93 35.02
N GLY A 80 33.39 61.61 34.93
CA GLY A 80 32.52 60.78 34.09
C GLY A 80 31.34 60.27 34.88
N SER A 81 30.15 60.28 34.27
CA SER A 81 28.99 59.56 34.79
C SER A 81 29.22 58.03 34.79
N PHE A 82 28.21 57.25 35.15
CA PHE A 82 28.24 55.78 35.08
C PHE A 82 28.68 55.25 33.70
N ASP A 83 28.18 55.85 32.61
CA ASP A 83 28.60 55.55 31.23
C ASP A 83 29.93 56.20 30.81
N GLY A 84 30.66 56.86 31.72
CA GLY A 84 31.88 57.60 31.44
C GLY A 84 31.65 58.96 30.74
N GLN A 85 30.41 59.45 30.67
CA GLN A 85 30.08 60.71 29.98
C GLN A 85 30.35 61.91 30.88
N THR A 86 31.21 62.83 30.43
CA THR A 86 31.45 64.11 31.12
C THR A 86 30.30 65.10 30.91
N PRO A 87 30.21 66.20 31.69
CA PRO A 87 29.22 67.26 31.43
C PRO A 87 29.28 67.81 29.99
N LEU A 88 30.49 67.87 29.40
CA LEU A 88 30.67 68.27 28.00
C LEU A 88 30.05 67.27 27.02
N HIS A 89 30.12 65.96 27.29
CA HIS A 89 29.42 64.94 26.49
C HIS A 89 27.91 65.15 26.52
N LEU A 90 27.33 65.34 27.70
CA LEU A 90 25.88 65.49 27.86
C LEU A 90 25.36 66.78 27.22
N ALA A 91 26.09 67.89 27.36
CA ALA A 91 25.78 69.14 26.66
C ALA A 91 25.90 68.98 25.14
N ALA A 92 26.93 68.29 24.66
CA ALA A 92 27.18 68.09 23.24
C ALA A 92 26.15 67.14 22.59
N LYS A 93 25.80 66.06 23.27
CA LYS A 93 24.77 65.08 22.87
C LYS A 93 23.39 65.71 22.72
N ASN A 94 23.05 66.68 23.59
CA ASN A 94 21.75 67.35 23.59
C ASN A 94 21.74 68.70 22.82
N GLY A 95 22.89 69.16 22.32
CA GLY A 95 22.96 70.33 21.45
C GLY A 95 22.91 71.68 22.17
N HIS A 96 23.31 71.72 23.44
CA HIS A 96 23.22 72.93 24.28
C HIS A 96 24.41 73.88 24.03
N ASN A 97 24.31 74.68 22.96
CA ASN A 97 25.39 75.56 22.49
C ASN A 97 25.97 76.48 23.59
N GLU A 98 25.11 77.14 24.38
CA GLU A 98 25.58 78.08 25.42
C GLU A 98 26.28 77.35 26.58
N VAL A 99 25.79 76.18 26.98
CA VAL A 99 26.47 75.35 27.99
C VAL A 99 27.84 74.89 27.48
N VAL A 100 27.90 74.39 26.24
CA VAL A 100 29.18 73.99 25.62
C VAL A 100 30.13 75.18 25.59
N LYS A 101 29.67 76.36 25.17
CA LYS A 101 30.50 77.57 25.16
C LYS A 101 31.05 77.91 26.55
N LEU A 102 30.21 77.89 27.59
CA LEU A 102 30.62 78.14 28.97
C LEU A 102 31.65 77.12 29.48
N LEU A 103 31.50 75.84 29.11
CA LEU A 103 32.47 74.80 29.47
C LEU A 103 33.81 74.97 28.72
N LEU A 104 33.77 75.36 27.44
CA LEU A 104 34.95 75.60 26.62
C LEU A 104 35.74 76.87 26.98
N GLU A 105 35.16 77.78 27.79
CA GLU A 105 35.86 78.94 28.35
C GLU A 105 36.82 78.57 29.50
N LYS A 106 36.75 77.34 30.03
CA LYS A 106 37.66 76.84 31.05
C LYS A 106 38.89 76.21 30.42
N ASP A 107 40.07 76.48 30.98
CA ASP A 107 41.34 75.96 30.46
C ASP A 107 41.52 74.46 30.79
N ASP A 108 41.00 74.01 31.93
CA ASP A 108 41.11 72.62 32.43
C ASP A 108 40.02 71.68 31.87
N ILE A 109 39.45 71.96 30.69
CA ILE A 109 38.38 71.13 30.10
C ILE A 109 38.95 70.12 29.08
N GLU A 110 38.65 68.84 29.27
CA GLU A 110 39.15 67.76 28.43
C GLU A 110 38.22 67.53 27.24
N LEU A 111 38.57 68.11 26.09
CA LEU A 111 37.76 68.11 24.87
C LEU A 111 37.59 66.73 24.23
N ASN A 112 38.58 65.86 24.42
CA ASN A 112 38.71 64.57 23.73
C ASN A 112 38.50 63.38 24.68
N PHE A 113 37.89 63.61 25.84
CA PHE A 113 37.58 62.53 26.76
C PHE A 113 36.66 61.51 26.07
N GLU A 114 36.93 60.23 26.28
CA GLU A 114 36.20 59.13 25.68
C GLU A 114 35.25 58.52 26.72
N ASP A 115 33.98 58.40 26.38
CA ASP A 115 33.02 57.68 27.22
C ASP A 115 33.22 56.14 27.13
N SER A 116 32.36 55.37 27.79
CA SER A 116 32.46 53.90 27.79
C SER A 116 32.28 53.26 26.40
N TYR A 117 31.81 54.02 25.41
CA TYR A 117 31.68 53.60 24.01
C TYR A 117 32.82 54.13 23.14
N TYR A 118 33.86 54.72 23.73
CA TYR A 118 34.93 55.44 23.05
C TYR A 118 34.43 56.63 22.22
N GLN A 119 33.26 57.19 22.57
CA GLN A 119 32.73 58.37 21.90
C GLN A 119 33.21 59.64 22.62
N THR A 120 33.64 60.62 21.84
CA THR A 120 33.98 61.95 22.35
C THR A 120 32.77 62.89 22.29
N PRO A 121 32.82 64.08 22.93
CA PRO A 121 31.77 65.09 22.77
C PRO A 121 31.53 65.48 21.30
N LEU A 122 32.58 65.53 20.48
CA LEU A 122 32.46 65.78 19.04
C LEU A 122 31.69 64.66 18.32
N SER A 123 31.95 63.38 18.66
CA SER A 123 31.21 62.24 18.12
C SER A 123 29.71 62.34 18.42
N TRP A 124 29.35 62.66 19.67
CA TRP A 124 27.95 62.81 20.07
C TRP A 124 27.25 64.00 19.40
N ALA A 125 27.92 65.14 19.30
CA ALA A 125 27.40 66.31 18.61
C ALA A 125 27.18 66.01 17.11
N ALA A 126 28.12 65.30 16.49
CA ALA A 126 28.04 64.94 15.08
C ALA A 126 26.94 63.91 14.80
N LYS A 127 26.81 62.88 15.65
CA LYS A 127 25.75 61.85 15.58
C LYS A 127 24.34 62.44 15.66
N ASN A 128 24.15 63.45 16.50
CA ASN A 128 22.84 64.09 16.70
C ASN A 128 22.60 65.33 15.82
N GLY A 129 23.58 65.74 15.00
CA GLY A 129 23.41 66.84 14.05
C GLY A 129 23.49 68.24 14.65
N HIS A 130 24.14 68.38 15.81
CA HIS A 130 24.21 69.64 16.56
C HIS A 130 25.27 70.59 15.99
N ASN A 131 24.91 71.23 14.87
CA ASN A 131 25.82 72.10 14.10
C ASN A 131 26.50 73.20 14.92
N GLY A 132 25.77 73.81 15.88
CA GLY A 132 26.30 74.88 16.73
C GLY A 132 27.40 74.38 17.66
N VAL A 133 27.14 73.26 18.34
CA VAL A 133 28.11 72.57 19.18
C VAL A 133 29.33 72.13 18.37
N VAL A 134 29.12 71.47 17.22
CA VAL A 134 30.22 71.04 16.36
C VAL A 134 31.09 72.23 15.96
N LYS A 135 30.48 73.37 15.58
CA LYS A 135 31.23 74.59 15.26
C LYS A 135 32.09 75.08 16.44
N LEU A 136 31.52 75.14 17.65
CA LEU A 136 32.24 75.57 18.85
C LEU A 136 33.40 74.63 19.20
N LEU A 137 33.21 73.31 19.07
CA LEU A 137 34.27 72.33 19.31
C LEU A 137 35.40 72.43 18.28
N LEU A 138 35.07 72.67 17.00
CA LEU A 138 36.05 72.81 15.92
C LEU A 138 36.85 74.13 15.96
N GLU A 139 36.40 75.12 16.72
CA GLU A 139 37.15 76.37 16.98
C GLU A 139 38.36 76.15 17.89
N LYS A 140 38.39 75.05 18.66
CA LYS A 140 39.55 74.66 19.47
C LYS A 140 40.59 73.92 18.63
N ASP A 141 41.87 74.22 18.84
CA ASP A 141 42.96 73.64 18.06
C ASP A 141 43.33 72.22 18.52
N ASP A 142 43.15 71.90 19.81
CA ASP A 142 43.47 70.60 20.40
C ASP A 142 42.38 69.53 20.19
N ILE A 143 41.32 69.84 19.44
CA ILE A 143 40.22 68.89 19.19
C ILE A 143 40.70 67.74 18.29
N TYR A 144 40.50 66.50 18.74
CA TYR A 144 40.78 65.33 17.93
C TYR A 144 39.65 65.10 16.94
N LEU A 145 39.98 65.20 15.65
CA LEU A 145 38.99 65.20 14.57
C LEU A 145 38.55 63.82 14.10
N ASN A 146 39.36 62.80 14.36
CA ASN A 146 39.12 61.43 13.89
C ASN A 146 39.06 60.38 15.03
N PRO A 147 38.36 60.65 16.16
CA PRO A 147 38.16 59.64 17.18
C PRO A 147 37.38 58.47 16.59
N LYS A 148 37.71 57.27 17.06
CA LYS A 148 37.06 56.04 16.65
C LYS A 148 36.34 55.49 17.86
N ASP A 149 35.03 55.32 17.74
CA ASP A 149 34.25 54.66 18.77
C ASP A 149 34.50 53.15 18.80
N ALA A 150 33.78 52.43 19.67
CA ALA A 150 33.86 50.96 19.78
C ALA A 150 33.64 50.23 18.43
N ASP A 151 32.86 50.82 17.52
CA ASP A 151 32.58 50.29 16.17
C ASP A 151 33.53 50.87 15.11
N HIS A 152 34.62 51.52 15.52
CA HIS A 152 35.56 52.25 14.68
C HIS A 152 34.94 53.38 13.84
N ARG A 153 33.77 53.89 14.23
CA ARG A 153 33.11 55.01 13.54
C ARG A 153 33.68 56.33 14.00
N THR A 154 33.79 57.27 13.07
CA THR A 154 34.24 58.63 13.33
C THR A 154 33.06 59.61 13.46
N PRO A 155 33.26 60.83 13.97
CA PRO A 155 32.22 61.86 13.96
C PRO A 155 31.66 62.09 12.56
N LEU A 156 32.53 62.06 11.53
CA LEU A 156 32.11 62.17 10.13
C LEU A 156 31.28 60.96 9.67
N SER A 157 31.64 59.74 10.07
CA SER A 157 30.83 58.53 9.79
C SER A 157 29.42 58.67 10.35
N TRP A 158 29.29 59.08 11.61
CA TRP A 158 28.01 59.29 12.27
C TRP A 158 27.17 60.39 11.61
N ALA A 159 27.79 61.54 11.28
CA ALA A 159 27.12 62.61 10.57
C ALA A 159 26.66 62.18 9.18
N ALA A 160 27.46 61.35 8.49
CA ALA A 160 27.15 60.87 7.15
C ALA A 160 25.99 59.86 7.13
N GLU A 161 25.97 58.90 8.05
CA GLU A 161 24.89 57.92 8.20
C GLU A 161 23.54 58.58 8.51
N ASN A 162 23.54 59.55 9.44
CA ASN A 162 22.34 60.24 9.89
C ASN A 162 21.89 61.37 8.95
N GLY A 163 22.70 61.73 7.95
CA GLY A 163 22.33 62.74 6.94
C GLY A 163 22.52 64.19 7.38
N HIS A 164 23.41 64.45 8.34
CA HIS A 164 23.65 65.79 8.89
C HIS A 164 24.61 66.59 7.99
N ASP A 165 24.11 67.00 6.82
CA ASP A 165 24.85 67.72 5.78
C ASP A 165 25.61 68.96 6.27
N LYS A 166 25.03 69.74 7.18
CA LYS A 166 25.68 70.90 7.80
C LYS A 166 26.86 70.50 8.69
N VAL A 167 26.74 69.45 9.49
CA VAL A 167 27.85 68.91 10.30
C VAL A 167 28.96 68.40 9.37
N VAL A 168 28.60 67.63 8.35
CA VAL A 168 29.54 67.12 7.33
C VAL A 168 30.31 68.29 6.69
N THR A 169 29.60 69.36 6.30
CA THR A 169 30.23 70.57 5.73
C THR A 169 31.21 71.22 6.71
N LEU A 170 30.86 71.32 7.99
CA LEU A 170 31.74 71.91 9.02
C LEU A 170 33.00 71.05 9.23
N LEU A 171 32.85 69.73 9.31
CA LEU A 171 33.96 68.80 9.48
C LEU A 171 34.90 68.83 8.26
N LEU A 172 34.37 68.70 7.05
CA LEU A 172 35.19 68.68 5.82
C LEU A 172 35.94 69.99 5.55
N LYS A 173 35.49 71.12 6.11
CA LYS A 173 36.22 72.40 6.03
C LYS A 173 37.47 72.46 6.93
N LYS A 174 37.55 71.64 7.99
CA LYS A 174 38.70 71.63 8.91
C LYS A 174 39.79 70.71 8.35
N HIS A 175 41.00 71.25 8.21
CA HIS A 175 42.15 70.45 7.78
C HIS A 175 42.43 69.31 8.77
N GLY A 176 42.65 68.10 8.27
CA GLY A 176 42.97 66.91 9.07
C GLY A 176 41.79 65.94 9.30
N VAL A 177 40.57 66.28 8.87
CA VAL A 177 39.45 65.30 8.84
C VAL A 177 39.71 64.26 7.75
N ASN A 178 39.69 62.98 8.12
CA ASN A 178 39.87 61.88 7.17
C ASN A 178 38.51 61.24 6.81
N LEU A 179 38.02 61.57 5.62
CA LEU A 179 36.74 61.07 5.08
C LEU A 179 36.77 59.63 4.58
N ASN A 180 37.95 59.00 4.55
CA ASN A 180 38.15 57.63 4.06
C ASN A 180 38.38 56.62 5.21
N LEU A 181 38.22 57.01 6.47
CA LEU A 181 38.24 56.07 7.58
C LEU A 181 37.05 55.11 7.51
N TRP A 182 37.22 53.93 8.09
CA TRP A 182 36.24 52.84 8.02
C TRP A 182 35.87 52.33 9.41
N ASP A 183 34.63 51.86 9.52
CA ASP A 183 34.07 51.20 10.70
C ASP A 183 34.49 49.72 10.78
N SER A 184 34.00 49.00 11.80
CA SER A 184 34.25 47.56 11.99
C SER A 184 33.78 46.69 10.81
N ASN A 185 32.86 47.19 9.98
CA ASN A 185 32.39 46.53 8.77
C ASN A 185 33.13 47.02 7.52
N SER A 186 34.28 47.68 7.67
CA SER A 186 35.03 48.30 6.58
C SER A 186 34.24 49.36 5.78
N ARG A 187 33.14 49.89 6.34
CA ARG A 187 32.31 50.91 5.71
C ARG A 187 32.89 52.29 5.96
N LYS A 188 33.14 53.02 4.88
CA LYS A 188 33.50 54.44 4.88
C LYS A 188 32.26 55.34 4.99
N PRO A 189 32.38 56.63 5.40
CA PRO A 189 31.27 57.58 5.43
C PRO A 189 30.40 57.59 4.16
N LEU A 190 31.01 57.46 2.97
CA LEU A 190 30.28 57.37 1.71
C LEU A 190 29.36 56.13 1.62
N HIS A 191 29.78 54.98 2.16
CA HIS A 191 28.92 53.78 2.22
C HIS A 191 27.69 54.03 3.10
N MET A 192 27.90 54.61 4.28
CA MET A 192 26.81 54.86 5.24
C MET A 192 25.82 55.88 4.69
N ALA A 193 26.32 56.95 4.07
CA ALA A 193 25.48 57.94 3.40
C ALA A 193 24.70 57.32 2.23
N ALA A 194 25.36 56.47 1.44
CA ALA A 194 24.73 55.82 0.28
C ALA A 194 23.70 54.77 0.68
N GLU A 195 23.98 53.95 1.70
CA GLU A 195 23.06 52.95 2.27
C GLU A 195 21.79 53.57 2.84
N ASN A 196 21.92 54.75 3.46
CA ASN A 196 20.81 55.48 4.09
C ASN A 196 20.16 56.55 3.20
N GLY A 197 20.55 56.64 1.93
CA GLY A 197 19.91 57.55 0.97
C GLY A 197 20.17 59.04 1.25
N ARG A 198 21.32 59.38 1.83
CA ARG A 198 21.67 60.77 2.22
C ARG A 198 22.27 61.52 1.03
N ASP A 199 21.47 61.80 0.02
CA ASP A 199 21.83 62.48 -1.23
C ASP A 199 22.67 63.75 -1.04
N LYS A 200 22.29 64.65 -0.12
CA LYS A 200 23.05 65.88 0.16
C LYS A 200 24.45 65.60 0.71
N VAL A 201 24.56 64.64 1.62
CA VAL A 201 25.85 64.21 2.18
C VAL A 201 26.70 63.56 1.11
N VAL A 202 26.11 62.67 0.31
CA VAL A 202 26.80 62.03 -0.82
C VAL A 202 27.33 63.11 -1.77
N LYS A 203 26.52 64.10 -2.15
CA LYS A 203 26.95 65.22 -2.99
C LYS A 203 28.17 65.95 -2.41
N LEU A 204 28.13 66.30 -1.12
CA LEU A 204 29.26 66.96 -0.43
C LEU A 204 30.53 66.09 -0.42
N LEU A 205 30.40 64.79 -0.17
CA LEU A 205 31.55 63.86 -0.18
C LEU A 205 32.12 63.68 -1.59
N LEU A 206 31.28 63.70 -2.62
CA LEU A 206 31.67 63.58 -4.03
C LEU A 206 32.31 64.86 -4.60
N GLU A 207 32.16 66.01 -3.95
CA GLU A 207 32.85 67.26 -4.32
C GLU A 207 34.35 67.21 -3.99
N ILE A 208 34.80 66.28 -3.14
CA ILE A 208 36.20 66.13 -2.72
C ILE A 208 36.88 65.06 -3.59
N GLU A 209 37.99 65.40 -4.24
CA GLU A 209 38.72 64.51 -5.17
C GLU A 209 39.26 63.24 -4.49
N GLU A 210 39.63 63.32 -3.22
CA GLU A 210 40.26 62.24 -2.46
C GLU A 210 39.28 61.12 -2.04
N VAL A 211 37.99 61.21 -2.35
CA VAL A 211 36.97 60.25 -1.92
C VAL A 211 37.11 58.90 -2.63
N HIS A 212 37.19 57.82 -1.87
CA HIS A 212 37.32 56.48 -2.45
C HIS A 212 35.96 55.89 -2.89
N LEU A 213 35.51 56.25 -4.09
CA LEU A 213 34.20 55.89 -4.69
C LEU A 213 33.91 54.38 -4.75
N ASN A 214 34.92 53.58 -5.08
CA ASN A 214 34.79 52.14 -5.36
C ASN A 214 35.29 51.24 -4.22
N SER A 215 35.37 51.80 -3.01
CA SER A 215 35.75 51.03 -1.83
C SER A 215 34.76 49.89 -1.59
N ARG A 216 35.26 48.82 -0.98
CA ARG A 216 34.50 47.63 -0.63
C ARG A 216 34.37 47.53 0.88
N ASP A 217 33.16 47.29 1.37
CA ASP A 217 32.93 46.95 2.77
C ASP A 217 33.27 45.47 3.06
N SER A 218 32.96 44.99 4.26
CA SER A 218 33.21 43.61 4.68
C SER A 218 32.47 42.57 3.85
N SER A 219 31.32 42.94 3.29
CA SER A 219 30.54 42.13 2.35
C SER A 219 30.93 42.41 0.90
N SER A 220 32.04 43.10 0.66
CA SER A 220 32.51 43.51 -0.66
C SER A 220 31.56 44.44 -1.43
N GLN A 221 30.60 45.07 -0.74
CA GLN A 221 29.64 46.00 -1.32
C GLN A 221 30.29 47.38 -1.48
N THR A 222 30.00 48.04 -2.61
CA THR A 222 30.37 49.43 -2.88
C THR A 222 29.23 50.37 -2.47
N PRO A 223 29.50 51.69 -2.31
CA PRO A 223 28.44 52.67 -2.08
C PRO A 223 27.35 52.62 -3.16
N LEU A 224 27.72 52.42 -4.43
CA LEU A 224 26.75 52.25 -5.52
C LEU A 224 25.87 51.01 -5.34
N SER A 225 26.45 49.87 -4.92
CA SER A 225 25.68 48.66 -4.67
C SER A 225 24.72 48.79 -3.48
N LEU A 226 25.14 49.48 -2.40
CA LEU A 226 24.29 49.75 -1.23
C LEU A 226 23.13 50.70 -1.57
N ALA A 227 23.40 51.75 -2.35
CA ALA A 227 22.37 52.66 -2.85
C ALA A 227 21.39 51.92 -3.77
N ALA A 228 21.91 51.09 -4.68
CA ALA A 228 21.08 50.32 -5.61
C ALA A 228 20.22 49.26 -4.91
N LYS A 229 20.76 48.57 -3.90
CA LYS A 229 20.04 47.61 -3.05
C LYS A 229 18.88 48.25 -2.29
N ASN A 230 19.07 49.48 -1.79
CA ASN A 230 18.05 50.17 -1.01
C ASN A 230 17.15 51.10 -1.85
N GLY A 231 17.37 51.21 -3.16
CA GLY A 231 16.49 51.97 -4.06
C GLY A 231 16.68 53.49 -3.97
N HIS A 232 17.88 53.95 -3.60
CA HIS A 232 18.16 55.39 -3.42
C HIS A 232 18.50 56.06 -4.75
N ASN A 233 17.47 56.40 -5.52
CA ASN A 233 17.57 56.92 -6.90
C ASN A 233 18.54 58.10 -7.05
N GLU A 234 18.38 59.15 -6.22
CA GLU A 234 19.23 60.35 -6.30
C GLU A 234 20.68 60.06 -5.94
N VAL A 235 20.94 59.18 -4.97
CA VAL A 235 22.31 58.75 -4.63
C VAL A 235 22.94 58.00 -5.80
N VAL A 236 22.20 57.07 -6.41
CA VAL A 236 22.67 56.33 -7.59
C VAL A 236 22.99 57.30 -8.72
N LYS A 237 22.11 58.26 -9.00
CA LYS A 237 22.33 59.30 -10.01
C LYS A 237 23.62 60.09 -9.75
N LEU A 238 23.81 60.60 -8.54
CA LEU A 238 25.01 61.35 -8.15
C LEU A 238 26.30 60.50 -8.28
N LEU A 239 26.25 59.21 -7.94
CA LEU A 239 27.39 58.32 -8.09
C LEU A 239 27.70 58.02 -9.58
N LEU A 240 26.66 57.88 -10.41
CA LEU A 240 26.80 57.63 -11.86
C LEU A 240 27.27 58.87 -12.64
N GLU A 241 27.17 60.07 -12.09
CA GLU A 241 27.76 61.29 -12.67
C GLU A 241 29.29 61.30 -12.61
N LYS A 242 29.91 60.47 -11.76
CA LYS A 242 31.37 60.34 -11.69
C LYS A 242 31.90 59.37 -12.74
N ASP A 243 32.94 59.78 -13.47
CA ASP A 243 33.54 58.95 -14.53
C ASP A 243 34.33 57.75 -13.99
N ASP A 244 34.95 57.89 -12.82
CA ASP A 244 35.77 56.85 -12.19
C ASP A 244 34.96 55.76 -11.45
N ILE A 245 33.62 55.76 -11.56
CA ILE A 245 32.77 54.78 -10.85
C ILE A 245 32.79 53.41 -11.55
N TYR A 246 33.03 52.35 -10.79
CA TYR A 246 33.04 50.98 -11.29
C TYR A 246 31.65 50.32 -11.13
N LEU A 247 30.95 50.17 -12.25
CA LEU A 247 29.54 49.78 -12.30
C LEU A 247 29.28 48.28 -12.05
N ASN A 248 30.28 47.45 -12.30
CA ASN A 248 30.16 45.99 -12.36
C ASN A 248 30.85 45.27 -11.20
N ILE A 249 31.17 45.99 -10.10
CA ILE A 249 31.77 45.35 -8.93
C ILE A 249 30.79 44.34 -8.34
N GLN A 250 31.27 43.12 -8.17
CA GLN A 250 30.55 42.04 -7.51
C GLN A 250 30.91 41.97 -6.02
N ASP A 251 29.88 41.82 -5.18
CA ASP A 251 30.01 41.59 -3.75
C ASP A 251 30.42 40.14 -3.42
N THR A 252 30.39 39.73 -2.14
CA THR A 252 30.76 38.36 -1.74
C THR A 252 29.84 37.29 -2.33
N ASP A 253 28.60 37.64 -2.66
CA ASP A 253 27.63 36.74 -3.28
C ASP A 253 27.70 36.79 -4.82
N GLY A 254 28.68 37.49 -5.39
CA GLY A 254 28.81 37.69 -6.83
C GLY A 254 27.82 38.72 -7.38
N ARG A 255 27.10 39.47 -6.54
CA ARG A 255 26.03 40.37 -6.98
C ARG A 255 26.56 41.75 -7.35
N THR A 256 26.09 42.26 -8.49
CA THR A 256 26.34 43.64 -8.95
C THR A 256 25.26 44.61 -8.44
N PRO A 257 25.48 45.94 -8.50
CA PRO A 257 24.43 46.93 -8.22
C PRO A 257 23.14 46.69 -9.00
N LEU A 258 23.25 46.32 -10.29
CA LEU A 258 22.10 46.01 -11.13
C LEU A 258 21.35 44.77 -10.64
N SER A 259 22.06 43.71 -10.20
CA SER A 259 21.41 42.51 -9.66
C SER A 259 20.63 42.79 -8.37
N TRP A 260 21.16 43.66 -7.49
CA TRP A 260 20.47 44.09 -6.28
C TRP A 260 19.22 44.93 -6.60
N ALA A 261 19.35 45.91 -7.49
CA ALA A 261 18.21 46.70 -7.94
C ALA A 261 17.12 45.82 -8.59
N ALA A 262 17.53 44.82 -9.37
CA ALA A 262 16.62 43.90 -10.03
C ALA A 262 15.93 42.91 -9.08
N GLU A 263 16.62 42.40 -8.06
CA GLU A 263 16.01 41.55 -7.01
C GLU A 263 14.99 42.34 -6.19
N LYS A 264 15.28 43.61 -5.89
CA LYS A 264 14.44 44.44 -5.03
C LYS A 264 13.34 45.18 -5.77
N GLY A 265 13.35 45.19 -7.10
CA GLY A 265 12.30 45.80 -7.91
C GLY A 265 12.41 47.32 -8.04
N HIS A 266 13.62 47.86 -7.94
CA HIS A 266 13.85 49.31 -7.98
C HIS A 266 13.92 49.83 -9.41
N ASN A 267 12.76 50.06 -10.03
CA ASN A 267 12.62 50.40 -11.45
C ASN A 267 13.48 51.60 -11.90
N GLU A 268 13.48 52.70 -11.14
CA GLU A 268 14.23 53.91 -11.46
C GLU A 268 15.75 53.66 -11.41
N VAL A 269 16.24 52.97 -10.36
CA VAL A 269 17.65 52.57 -10.25
C VAL A 269 18.06 51.69 -11.42
N VAL A 270 17.22 50.71 -11.79
CA VAL A 270 17.46 49.85 -12.95
C VAL A 270 17.56 50.71 -14.21
N THR A 271 16.64 51.66 -14.41
CA THR A 271 16.67 52.58 -15.57
C THR A 271 17.98 53.37 -15.63
N LEU A 272 18.37 54.03 -14.53
CA LEU A 272 19.61 54.81 -14.43
C LEU A 272 20.85 53.96 -14.72
N LEU A 273 20.91 52.72 -14.19
CA LEU A 273 22.01 51.81 -14.47
C LEU A 273 22.01 51.34 -15.93
N LEU A 274 20.85 51.02 -16.51
CA LEU A 274 20.74 50.58 -17.89
C LEU A 274 21.00 51.69 -18.92
N GLU A 275 20.92 52.97 -18.53
CA GLU A 275 21.29 54.11 -19.39
C GLU A 275 22.80 54.37 -19.42
N LYS A 276 23.54 53.99 -18.36
CA LYS A 276 24.99 54.18 -18.28
C LYS A 276 25.72 53.16 -19.16
N ALA A 277 26.62 53.65 -20.02
CA ALA A 277 27.51 52.79 -20.81
C ALA A 277 28.44 51.97 -19.90
N GLY A 278 28.70 50.71 -20.27
CA GLY A 278 29.61 49.82 -19.56
C GLY A 278 28.96 48.93 -18.49
N VAL A 279 27.66 49.08 -18.19
CA VAL A 279 26.95 48.12 -17.31
C VAL A 279 26.82 46.77 -18.01
N ASN A 280 27.31 45.71 -17.37
CA ASN A 280 27.13 44.35 -17.86
C ASN A 280 25.85 43.74 -17.27
N ARG A 281 24.83 43.65 -18.12
CA ARG A 281 23.47 43.22 -17.78
C ARG A 281 23.33 41.73 -17.50
N ASN A 282 24.31 40.93 -17.90
CA ASN A 282 24.27 39.48 -17.83
C ASN A 282 25.26 38.90 -16.82
N LEU A 283 25.88 39.74 -15.98
CA LEU A 283 26.76 39.24 -14.91
C LEU A 283 26.00 38.33 -13.97
N GLN A 284 26.64 37.21 -13.68
CA GLN A 284 26.08 36.13 -12.89
C GLN A 284 26.60 36.20 -11.45
N ASP A 285 25.70 35.99 -10.49
CA ASP A 285 26.05 35.85 -9.08
C ASP A 285 26.77 34.50 -8.80
N SER A 286 27.14 34.24 -7.55
CA SER A 286 27.80 32.99 -7.14
C SER A 286 26.94 31.74 -7.40
N PHE A 287 25.65 31.90 -7.66
CA PHE A 287 24.71 30.85 -8.05
C PHE A 287 24.39 30.89 -9.54
N SER A 288 25.22 31.54 -10.35
CA SER A 288 25.04 31.70 -11.79
C SER A 288 23.76 32.47 -12.21
N ARG A 289 23.13 33.23 -11.29
CA ARG A 289 21.89 33.98 -11.58
C ARG A 289 22.18 35.37 -12.12
N THR A 290 21.43 35.78 -13.12
CA THR A 290 21.50 37.12 -13.71
C THR A 290 20.54 38.09 -13.01
N PRO A 291 20.67 39.42 -13.22
CA PRO A 291 19.64 40.38 -12.84
C PRO A 291 18.25 40.02 -13.36
N LEU A 292 18.14 39.50 -14.60
CA LEU A 292 16.87 39.03 -15.17
C LEU A 292 16.30 37.83 -14.39
N SER A 293 17.15 36.87 -13.99
CA SER A 293 16.74 35.74 -13.15
C SER A 293 16.15 36.21 -11.82
N TRP A 294 16.77 37.22 -11.19
CA TRP A 294 16.28 37.81 -9.93
C TRP A 294 14.97 38.57 -10.07
N ALA A 295 14.84 39.39 -11.12
CA ALA A 295 13.61 40.11 -11.41
C ALA A 295 12.47 39.14 -11.71
N ALA A 296 12.74 38.08 -12.50
CA ALA A 296 11.76 37.08 -12.86
C ALA A 296 11.31 36.22 -11.66
N LYS A 297 12.24 35.83 -10.78
CA LYS A 297 11.94 35.10 -9.54
C LYS A 297 11.04 35.90 -8.58
N ASN A 298 11.24 37.20 -8.48
CA ASN A 298 10.49 38.05 -7.55
C ASN A 298 9.24 38.70 -8.17
N GLY A 299 8.99 38.49 -9.48
CA GLY A 299 7.78 39.01 -10.14
C GLY A 299 7.82 40.50 -10.45
N HIS A 300 9.02 41.07 -10.61
CA HIS A 300 9.18 42.51 -10.86
C HIS A 300 8.94 42.85 -12.34
N ASN A 301 7.67 42.94 -12.72
CA ASN A 301 7.22 43.10 -14.12
C ASN A 301 7.93 44.26 -14.85
N GLU A 302 8.00 45.45 -14.25
CA GLU A 302 8.60 46.61 -14.92
C GLU A 302 10.12 46.46 -15.05
N VAL A 303 10.82 45.91 -14.05
CA VAL A 303 12.25 45.60 -14.16
C VAL A 303 12.51 44.61 -15.29
N VAL A 304 11.71 43.54 -15.39
CA VAL A 304 11.81 42.56 -16.48
C VAL A 304 11.63 43.26 -17.82
N LYS A 305 10.59 44.09 -17.96
CA LYS A 305 10.35 44.87 -19.18
C LYS A 305 11.53 45.76 -19.55
N LEU A 306 12.06 46.54 -18.60
CA LEU A 306 13.23 47.42 -18.81
C LEU A 306 14.49 46.64 -19.23
N LEU A 307 14.72 45.45 -18.66
CA LEU A 307 15.83 44.57 -19.06
C LEU A 307 15.62 44.00 -20.46
N LEU A 308 14.39 43.63 -20.81
CA LEU A 308 14.03 43.06 -22.11
C LEU A 308 14.01 44.09 -23.25
N GLU A 309 13.95 45.38 -22.96
CA GLU A 309 14.12 46.47 -23.94
C GLU A 309 15.56 46.59 -24.46
N LYS A 310 16.52 45.92 -23.81
CA LYS A 310 17.93 45.93 -24.21
C LYS A 310 18.27 44.70 -25.05
N ASP A 311 18.84 44.92 -26.23
CA ASP A 311 19.13 43.86 -27.21
C ASP A 311 20.23 42.89 -26.76
N ASP A 312 21.10 43.31 -25.82
CA ASP A 312 22.23 42.54 -25.31
C ASP A 312 21.87 41.63 -24.13
N ILE A 313 20.58 41.46 -23.79
CA ILE A 313 20.13 40.61 -22.68
C ILE A 313 20.07 39.12 -23.09
N TYR A 314 20.66 38.24 -22.28
CA TYR A 314 20.62 36.79 -22.50
C TYR A 314 19.49 36.13 -21.69
N LEU A 315 18.45 35.67 -22.38
CA LEU A 315 17.21 35.20 -21.76
C LEU A 315 17.29 33.80 -21.13
N ASN A 316 18.17 32.95 -21.65
CA ASN A 316 18.20 31.52 -21.32
C ASN A 316 19.43 31.13 -20.46
N ILE A 317 20.04 32.08 -19.76
CA ILE A 317 21.11 31.77 -18.82
C ILE A 317 20.53 30.91 -17.70
N GLN A 318 21.16 29.75 -17.49
CA GLN A 318 20.84 28.84 -16.40
C GLN A 318 21.65 29.16 -15.16
N ASP A 319 21.00 29.09 -14.00
CA ASP A 319 21.66 29.15 -12.70
C ASP A 319 22.34 27.81 -12.34
N THR A 320 22.94 27.71 -11.15
CA THR A 320 23.60 26.48 -10.68
C THR A 320 22.65 25.28 -10.57
N ASP A 321 21.35 25.53 -10.43
CA ASP A 321 20.33 24.49 -10.40
C ASP A 321 19.82 24.15 -11.81
N GLY A 322 20.33 24.79 -12.86
CA GLY A 322 19.92 24.62 -14.25
C GLY A 322 18.68 25.44 -14.64
N ARG A 323 18.21 26.35 -13.77
CA ARG A 323 16.96 27.09 -13.98
C ARG A 323 17.18 28.37 -14.77
N THR A 324 16.30 28.65 -15.73
CA THR A 324 16.28 29.92 -16.46
C THR A 324 15.38 30.96 -15.77
N PRO A 325 15.44 32.25 -16.14
CA PRO A 325 14.44 33.23 -15.70
C PRO A 325 12.99 32.78 -15.92
N LEU A 326 12.70 32.09 -17.04
CA LEU A 326 11.38 31.53 -17.31
C LEU A 326 11.03 30.42 -16.32
N SER A 327 11.96 29.52 -15.98
CA SER A 327 11.74 28.49 -14.94
C SER A 327 11.37 29.11 -13.60
N TRP A 328 12.06 30.20 -13.20
CA TRP A 328 11.78 30.91 -11.95
C TRP A 328 10.40 31.60 -11.97
N ALA A 329 10.07 32.31 -13.05
CA ALA A 329 8.76 32.94 -13.20
C ALA A 329 7.63 31.89 -13.18
N ALA A 330 7.85 30.75 -13.84
CA ALA A 330 6.88 29.67 -13.90
C ALA A 330 6.69 28.94 -12.56
N GLU A 331 7.77 28.70 -11.79
CA GLU A 331 7.67 28.13 -10.44
C GLU A 331 6.90 29.05 -9.49
N LYS A 332 7.12 30.36 -9.59
CA LYS A 332 6.52 31.36 -8.70
C LYS A 332 5.14 31.84 -9.12
N GLY A 333 4.69 31.50 -10.33
CA GLY A 333 3.36 31.85 -10.83
C GLY A 333 3.24 33.28 -11.34
N HIS A 334 4.35 33.90 -11.76
CA HIS A 334 4.36 35.29 -12.23
C HIS A 334 3.95 35.38 -13.70
N ASP A 335 2.66 35.25 -13.99
CA ASP A 335 2.04 35.24 -15.32
C ASP A 335 2.41 36.47 -16.17
N SER A 336 2.49 37.66 -15.58
CA SER A 336 2.89 38.88 -16.27
C SER A 336 4.36 38.85 -16.72
N VAL A 337 5.26 38.34 -15.88
CA VAL A 337 6.67 38.11 -16.24
C VAL A 337 6.77 37.05 -17.34
N VAL A 338 6.02 35.95 -17.20
CA VAL A 338 5.98 34.90 -18.23
C VAL A 338 5.53 35.49 -19.57
N THR A 339 4.47 36.30 -19.58
CA THR A 339 4.00 37.00 -20.80
C THR A 339 5.09 37.85 -21.45
N LEU A 340 5.83 38.64 -20.65
CA LEU A 340 6.94 39.47 -21.13
C LEU A 340 8.07 38.63 -21.73
N LEU A 341 8.45 37.52 -21.08
CA LEU A 341 9.49 36.61 -21.57
C LEU A 341 9.05 35.88 -22.85
N LEU A 342 7.78 35.44 -22.91
CA LEU A 342 7.19 34.76 -24.07
C LEU A 342 6.99 35.68 -25.29
N ALA A 343 7.06 36.99 -25.11
CA ALA A 343 7.05 37.96 -26.20
C ALA A 343 8.38 37.99 -26.99
N LYS A 344 9.45 37.36 -26.49
CA LYS A 344 10.74 37.26 -27.17
C LYS A 344 10.88 35.94 -27.92
N ASP A 345 11.28 36.00 -29.19
CA ASP A 345 11.32 34.84 -30.10
C ASP A 345 12.39 33.78 -29.75
N ASN A 346 13.45 34.19 -29.06
CA ASN A 346 14.60 33.35 -28.71
C ASN A 346 14.51 32.74 -27.29
N ILE A 347 13.36 32.84 -26.62
CA ILE A 347 13.15 32.20 -25.32
C ILE A 347 13.07 30.67 -25.49
N ASP A 348 13.79 29.94 -24.64
CA ASP A 348 13.70 28.48 -24.59
C ASP A 348 12.63 28.05 -23.58
N LEU A 349 11.54 27.49 -24.11
CA LEU A 349 10.39 27.05 -23.33
C LEU A 349 10.61 25.71 -22.63
N ASN A 350 11.55 24.92 -23.13
CA ASN A 350 11.76 23.51 -22.75
C ASN A 350 13.08 23.31 -21.99
N SER A 351 13.72 24.40 -21.54
CA SER A 351 14.97 24.34 -20.76
C SER A 351 14.79 23.45 -19.54
N GLN A 352 15.70 22.50 -19.37
CA GLN A 352 15.67 21.54 -18.28
C GLN A 352 16.63 21.96 -17.16
N ASP A 353 16.14 21.94 -15.93
CA ASP A 353 16.97 22.12 -14.74
C ASP A 353 17.83 20.86 -14.45
N THR A 354 18.64 20.88 -13.39
CA THR A 354 19.49 19.76 -12.97
C THR A 354 18.70 18.48 -12.67
N ASN A 355 17.42 18.59 -12.31
CA ASN A 355 16.49 17.47 -12.14
C ASN A 355 15.67 17.19 -13.40
N ARG A 356 16.08 17.72 -14.56
CA ARG A 356 15.39 17.61 -15.86
C ARG A 356 13.99 18.25 -15.89
N ARG A 357 13.62 19.13 -14.96
CA ARG A 357 12.30 19.78 -14.94
C ARG A 357 12.26 20.97 -15.89
N THR A 358 11.16 21.12 -16.62
CA THR A 358 10.90 22.28 -17.48
C THR A 358 10.14 23.38 -16.73
N PRO A 359 10.07 24.62 -17.25
CA PRO A 359 9.17 25.65 -16.73
C PRO A 359 7.72 25.15 -16.59
N LEU A 360 7.24 24.36 -17.56
CA LEU A 360 5.90 23.74 -17.53
C LEU A 360 5.76 22.75 -16.36
N SER A 361 6.77 21.91 -16.08
CA SER A 361 6.77 21.02 -14.91
C SER A 361 6.69 21.80 -13.60
N TRP A 362 7.42 22.91 -13.48
CA TRP A 362 7.41 23.76 -12.28
C TRP A 362 6.07 24.48 -12.07
N ALA A 363 5.47 25.01 -13.13
CA ALA A 363 4.14 25.60 -13.08
C ALA A 363 3.07 24.53 -12.73
N ALA A 364 3.19 23.33 -13.30
CA ALA A 364 2.25 22.25 -13.05
C ALA A 364 2.32 21.72 -11.61
N LYS A 365 3.53 21.59 -11.05
CA LYS A 365 3.74 21.20 -9.65
C LYS A 365 3.12 22.19 -8.67
N ASN A 366 3.26 23.49 -8.91
CA ASN A 366 2.80 24.53 -7.99
C ASN A 366 1.35 25.00 -8.23
N GLY A 367 0.67 24.53 -9.28
CA GLY A 367 -0.75 24.84 -9.50
C GLY A 367 -1.02 26.16 -10.22
N HIS A 368 -0.09 26.63 -11.06
CA HIS A 368 -0.19 27.95 -11.70
C HIS A 368 -0.96 27.89 -13.03
N ASP A 369 -2.29 27.86 -12.95
CA ASP A 369 -3.24 27.76 -14.07
C ASP A 369 -2.94 28.75 -15.21
N ASP A 370 -2.73 30.03 -14.90
CA ASP A 370 -2.57 31.06 -15.93
C ASP A 370 -1.20 30.99 -16.61
N VAL A 371 -0.15 30.61 -15.89
CA VAL A 371 1.17 30.34 -16.49
C VAL A 371 1.08 29.16 -17.46
N ILE A 372 0.38 28.08 -17.09
CA ILE A 372 0.20 26.94 -17.99
C ILE A 372 -0.54 27.37 -19.26
N LYS A 373 -1.63 28.14 -19.16
CA LYS A 373 -2.33 28.66 -20.34
C LYS A 373 -1.41 29.45 -21.26
N LEU A 374 -0.63 30.38 -20.72
CA LEU A 374 0.32 31.19 -21.49
C LEU A 374 1.39 30.34 -22.18
N LEU A 375 1.90 29.30 -21.50
CA LEU A 375 2.88 28.37 -22.10
C LEU A 375 2.26 27.53 -23.21
N LEU A 376 0.99 27.10 -23.06
CA LEU A 376 0.25 26.32 -24.04
C LEU A 376 -0.10 27.11 -25.32
N GLU A 377 -0.12 28.44 -25.28
CA GLU A 377 -0.31 29.30 -26.46
C GLU A 377 0.86 29.26 -27.44
N LYS A 378 2.02 28.70 -27.05
CA LYS A 378 3.22 28.65 -27.88
C LYS A 378 3.39 27.28 -28.52
N ASP A 379 3.39 27.23 -29.85
CA ASP A 379 3.52 25.98 -30.64
C ASP A 379 4.79 25.14 -30.36
N LYS A 380 5.85 25.76 -29.82
CA LYS A 380 7.14 25.09 -29.56
C LYS A 380 7.22 24.38 -28.20
N ILE A 381 6.19 24.47 -27.35
CA ILE A 381 6.19 23.84 -26.02
C ILE A 381 6.08 22.31 -26.15
N ASP A 382 6.94 21.57 -25.45
CA ASP A 382 6.82 20.12 -25.33
C ASP A 382 6.21 19.75 -23.97
N LEU A 383 5.00 19.18 -24.04
CA LEU A 383 4.20 18.83 -22.87
C LEU A 383 4.65 17.53 -22.19
N ASN A 384 5.45 16.71 -22.89
CA ASN A 384 5.74 15.33 -22.49
C ASN A 384 7.15 15.17 -21.89
N ILE A 385 7.90 16.26 -21.73
CA ILE A 385 9.21 16.22 -21.10
C ILE A 385 9.04 15.85 -19.62
N GLY A 386 9.52 14.65 -19.28
CA GLY A 386 9.65 14.18 -17.92
C GLY A 386 10.91 14.71 -17.23
N ASP A 387 10.85 14.76 -15.91
CA ASP A 387 12.00 15.09 -15.07
C ASP A 387 12.98 13.89 -14.94
N ALA A 388 13.91 13.93 -13.98
CA ALA A 388 14.90 12.86 -13.77
C ALA A 388 14.26 11.51 -13.40
N TYR A 389 12.99 11.54 -13.00
CA TYR A 389 12.16 10.38 -12.67
C TYR A 389 11.14 10.07 -13.76
N ASP A 390 11.29 10.67 -14.94
CA ASP A 390 10.32 10.66 -16.05
C ASP A 390 8.93 11.16 -15.62
N GLN A 391 8.87 12.00 -14.58
CA GLN A 391 7.62 12.59 -14.11
C GLN A 391 7.24 13.78 -14.98
N THR A 392 6.13 13.64 -15.70
CA THR A 392 5.59 14.66 -16.61
C THR A 392 4.85 15.79 -15.86
N PRO A 393 4.61 16.96 -16.50
CA PRO A 393 3.76 18.01 -15.95
C PRO A 393 2.37 17.51 -15.51
N LEU A 394 1.75 16.60 -16.29
CA LEU A 394 0.48 15.97 -15.89
C LEU A 394 0.61 15.16 -14.60
N SER A 395 1.70 14.40 -14.46
CA SER A 395 1.97 13.62 -13.24
C SER A 395 2.13 14.53 -12.02
N TRP A 396 2.84 15.67 -12.16
CA TRP A 396 2.98 16.67 -11.11
C TRP A 396 1.64 17.33 -10.74
N ALA A 397 0.82 17.68 -11.74
CA ALA A 397 -0.52 18.22 -11.52
C ALA A 397 -1.44 17.21 -10.80
N ALA A 398 -1.34 15.94 -11.15
CA ALA A 398 -2.11 14.85 -10.52
C ALA A 398 -1.63 14.55 -9.08
N GLU A 399 -0.32 14.54 -8.83
CA GLU A 399 0.28 14.33 -7.50
C GLU A 399 -0.07 15.45 -6.52
N ASN A 400 -0.20 16.69 -6.99
CA ASN A 400 -0.53 17.84 -6.13
C ASN A 400 -2.03 18.19 -6.12
N GLY A 401 -2.86 17.42 -6.84
CA GLY A 401 -4.32 17.57 -6.82
C GLY A 401 -4.87 18.76 -7.58
N HIS A 402 -4.10 19.33 -8.52
CA HIS A 402 -4.48 20.50 -9.31
C HIS A 402 -5.48 20.12 -10.41
N LYS A 403 -6.74 19.91 -10.02
CA LYS A 403 -7.82 19.43 -10.91
C LYS A 403 -7.95 20.25 -12.21
N ASN A 404 -7.88 21.58 -12.12
CA ASN A 404 -8.01 22.45 -13.29
C ASN A 404 -6.83 22.26 -14.26
N LEU A 405 -5.62 22.13 -13.73
CA LEU A 405 -4.44 21.83 -14.54
C LEU A 405 -4.51 20.47 -15.20
N VAL A 406 -4.99 19.45 -14.49
CA VAL A 406 -5.24 18.12 -15.07
C VAL A 406 -6.19 18.26 -16.26
N TRP A 407 -7.29 19.01 -16.12
CA TRP A 407 -8.21 19.27 -17.23
C TRP A 407 -7.56 20.04 -18.39
N LEU A 408 -6.81 21.12 -18.11
CA LEU A 408 -6.13 21.92 -19.13
C LEU A 408 -5.10 21.10 -19.92
N LEU A 409 -4.26 20.31 -19.23
CA LEU A 409 -3.22 19.51 -19.85
C LEU A 409 -3.80 18.36 -20.69
N LEU A 410 -4.86 17.70 -20.24
CA LEU A 410 -5.54 16.65 -21.02
C LEU A 410 -6.14 17.22 -22.32
N ASN A 411 -6.77 18.40 -22.27
CA ASN A 411 -7.28 19.08 -23.46
C ASN A 411 -6.19 19.55 -24.43
N ALA A 412 -4.94 19.69 -23.95
CA ALA A 412 -3.79 20.03 -24.77
C ALA A 412 -3.14 18.80 -25.44
N HIS A 413 -3.80 17.63 -25.41
CA HIS A 413 -3.32 16.37 -26.01
C HIS A 413 -1.98 15.87 -25.45
N ILE A 414 -1.72 16.09 -24.15
CA ILE A 414 -0.59 15.50 -23.44
C ILE A 414 -0.71 13.96 -23.38
N ASN A 415 0.42 13.24 -23.27
CA ASN A 415 0.39 11.80 -23.04
C ASN A 415 -0.10 11.46 -21.62
N GLN A 416 -1.39 11.16 -21.52
CA GLN A 416 -2.05 10.79 -20.27
C GLN A 416 -1.56 9.46 -19.63
N ASN A 417 -0.92 8.59 -20.42
CA ASN A 417 -0.40 7.30 -19.99
C ASN A 417 1.12 7.34 -19.70
N SER A 418 1.68 8.52 -19.47
CA SER A 418 3.10 8.66 -19.12
C SER A 418 3.42 7.87 -17.86
N LYS A 419 4.51 7.11 -17.89
CA LYS A 419 5.00 6.33 -16.76
C LYS A 419 6.31 6.93 -16.26
N THR A 420 6.44 7.06 -14.94
CA THR A 420 7.72 7.36 -14.29
C THR A 420 8.67 6.16 -14.35
N TYR A 421 9.91 6.33 -13.90
CA TYR A 421 10.86 5.23 -13.69
C TYR A 421 10.33 4.10 -12.78
N SER A 422 9.39 4.42 -11.88
CA SER A 422 8.72 3.48 -10.98
C SER A 422 7.48 2.83 -11.61
N ASN A 423 7.26 3.02 -12.92
CA ASN A 423 6.06 2.63 -13.65
C ASN A 423 4.76 3.26 -13.11
N ARG A 424 4.85 4.38 -12.39
CA ARG A 424 3.68 5.10 -11.86
C ARG A 424 3.08 6.01 -12.91
N THR A 425 1.75 6.02 -12.99
CA THR A 425 0.96 6.90 -13.86
C THR A 425 0.43 8.12 -13.10
N PRO A 426 0.03 9.22 -13.77
CA PRO A 426 -0.68 10.33 -13.13
C PRO A 426 -1.87 9.87 -12.28
N LEU A 427 -2.61 8.84 -12.75
CA LEU A 427 -3.73 8.25 -12.01
C LEU A 427 -3.29 7.60 -10.70
N SER A 428 -2.14 6.91 -10.68
CA SER A 428 -1.61 6.32 -9.45
C SER A 428 -1.21 7.36 -8.39
N TRP A 429 -0.74 8.54 -8.82
CA TRP A 429 -0.43 9.66 -7.94
C TRP A 429 -1.69 10.34 -7.39
N ALA A 430 -2.66 10.64 -8.27
CA ALA A 430 -3.95 11.18 -7.85
C ALA A 430 -4.70 10.24 -6.90
N ALA A 431 -4.54 8.93 -7.10
CA ALA A 431 -5.16 7.91 -6.26
C ALA A 431 -4.47 7.75 -4.89
N GLU A 432 -3.14 7.84 -4.84
CA GLU A 432 -2.37 7.80 -3.59
C GLU A 432 -2.77 8.91 -2.62
N HIS A 433 -3.03 10.13 -3.12
CA HIS A 433 -3.37 11.30 -2.31
C HIS A 433 -4.87 11.57 -2.20
N GLY A 434 -5.71 10.78 -2.88
CA GLY A 434 -7.17 10.85 -2.74
C GLY A 434 -7.86 11.96 -3.52
N TYR A 435 -7.26 12.47 -4.60
CA TYR A 435 -7.82 13.58 -5.38
C TYR A 435 -8.92 13.11 -6.35
N GLU A 436 -10.15 12.94 -5.83
CA GLU A 436 -11.31 12.47 -6.60
C GLU A 436 -11.57 13.24 -7.91
N GLY A 437 -11.36 14.56 -7.90
CA GLY A 437 -11.57 15.41 -9.08
C GLY A 437 -10.59 15.09 -10.20
N ALA A 438 -9.30 14.91 -9.88
CA ALA A 438 -8.27 14.53 -10.84
C ALA A 438 -8.47 13.09 -11.31
N VAL A 439 -8.81 12.16 -10.41
CA VAL A 439 -9.12 10.76 -10.74
C VAL A 439 -10.29 10.70 -11.74
N LYS A 440 -11.38 11.45 -11.52
CA LYS A 440 -12.52 11.49 -12.46
C LYS A 440 -12.12 11.96 -13.86
N LEU A 441 -11.31 13.00 -13.96
CA LEU A 441 -10.85 13.54 -15.23
C LEU A 441 -9.96 12.54 -15.98
N LEU A 442 -8.99 11.95 -15.29
CA LEU A 442 -8.08 10.96 -15.88
C LEU A 442 -8.83 9.70 -16.35
N LEU A 443 -9.83 9.23 -15.59
CA LEU A 443 -10.67 8.11 -16.02
C LEU A 443 -11.57 8.45 -17.21
N GLN A 444 -12.04 9.69 -17.33
CA GLN A 444 -12.85 10.14 -18.47
C GLN A 444 -12.07 10.19 -19.78
N ASP A 445 -10.79 10.49 -19.73
CA ASP A 445 -9.92 10.58 -20.91
C ASP A 445 -9.36 9.21 -21.35
N GLY A 446 -9.65 8.13 -20.59
CA GLY A 446 -9.36 6.75 -20.97
C GLY A 446 -8.01 6.21 -20.45
N VAL A 447 -7.48 6.78 -19.35
CA VAL A 447 -6.32 6.22 -18.65
C VAL A 447 -6.64 4.83 -18.10
N ASP A 448 -5.75 3.87 -18.36
CA ASP A 448 -5.83 2.51 -17.83
C ASP A 448 -5.69 2.52 -16.28
N PRO A 449 -6.72 2.11 -15.52
CA PRO A 449 -6.73 2.12 -14.06
C PRO A 449 -5.94 0.97 -13.44
N ASP A 450 -5.51 -0.01 -14.23
CA ASP A 450 -4.89 -1.24 -13.75
C ASP A 450 -3.36 -1.28 -13.98
N VAL A 451 -2.79 -0.16 -14.43
CA VAL A 451 -1.33 -0.03 -14.59
C VAL A 451 -0.64 -0.24 -13.24
N GLN A 452 0.26 -1.22 -13.20
CA GLN A 452 1.05 -1.55 -12.02
C GLN A 452 2.37 -0.79 -12.00
N ASP A 453 2.74 -0.31 -10.81
CA ASP A 453 4.09 0.18 -10.52
C ASP A 453 5.10 -0.97 -10.37
N ASN A 454 6.38 -0.65 -10.14
CA ASN A 454 7.44 -1.65 -9.96
C ASN A 454 7.21 -2.61 -8.76
N ASP A 455 6.38 -2.22 -7.80
CA ASP A 455 6.00 -3.05 -6.64
C ASP A 455 4.72 -3.88 -6.92
N GLY A 456 4.19 -3.83 -8.14
CA GLY A 456 2.94 -4.49 -8.52
C GLY A 456 1.68 -3.80 -7.99
N ARG A 457 1.76 -2.54 -7.55
CA ARG A 457 0.60 -1.79 -7.01
C ARG A 457 -0.14 -1.05 -8.13
N THR A 458 -1.45 -1.20 -8.16
CA THR A 458 -2.36 -0.40 -9.00
C THR A 458 -2.74 0.91 -8.30
N PRO A 459 -3.24 1.92 -9.03
CA PRO A 459 -3.89 3.10 -8.45
C PRO A 459 -4.91 2.77 -7.35
N LEU A 460 -5.71 1.70 -7.52
CA LEU A 460 -6.66 1.25 -6.51
C LEU A 460 -5.95 0.83 -5.22
N LEU A 461 -4.86 0.07 -5.31
CA LEU A 461 -4.08 -0.35 -4.14
C LEU A 461 -3.47 0.85 -3.41
N TRP A 462 -3.04 1.88 -4.13
CA TRP A 462 -2.57 3.13 -3.51
C TRP A 462 -3.69 3.89 -2.77
N ALA A 463 -4.88 3.99 -3.37
CA ALA A 463 -6.04 4.60 -2.71
C ALA A 463 -6.51 3.81 -1.48
N VAL A 464 -6.44 2.47 -1.54
CA VAL A 464 -6.78 1.57 -0.43
C VAL A 464 -5.75 1.68 0.70
N LYS A 465 -4.45 1.66 0.38
CA LYS A 465 -3.35 1.81 1.37
C LYS A 465 -3.47 3.09 2.18
N ASN A 466 -3.89 4.19 1.55
CA ASN A 466 -4.03 5.50 2.19
C ASN A 466 -5.46 5.82 2.67
N GLY A 467 -6.41 4.88 2.52
CA GLY A 467 -7.76 5.02 3.08
C GLY A 467 -8.70 5.99 2.35
N HIS A 468 -8.43 6.31 1.08
CA HIS A 468 -9.20 7.29 0.30
C HIS A 468 -10.51 6.72 -0.26
N LYS A 469 -11.53 6.60 0.61
CA LYS A 469 -12.84 5.97 0.31
C LYS A 469 -13.51 6.47 -0.98
N GLY A 470 -13.45 7.78 -1.27
CA GLY A 470 -14.08 8.35 -2.47
C GLY A 470 -13.39 7.91 -3.76
N VAL A 471 -12.06 7.92 -3.78
CA VAL A 471 -11.27 7.38 -4.89
C VAL A 471 -11.44 5.87 -5.01
N VAL A 472 -11.47 5.14 -3.89
CA VAL A 472 -11.78 3.70 -3.89
C VAL A 472 -13.12 3.44 -4.56
N LYS A 473 -14.18 4.21 -4.30
CA LYS A 473 -15.47 4.04 -5.00
C LYS A 473 -15.38 4.31 -6.51
N LEU A 474 -14.53 5.23 -6.94
CA LEU A 474 -14.33 5.55 -8.36
C LEU A 474 -13.55 4.44 -9.09
N LEU A 475 -12.52 3.88 -8.44
CA LEU A 475 -11.65 2.84 -9.00
C LEU A 475 -12.18 1.41 -8.79
N ALA A 476 -12.86 1.13 -7.68
CA ALA A 476 -13.42 -0.18 -7.34
C ALA A 476 -14.58 -0.60 -8.27
N LYS A 477 -15.03 0.28 -9.15
CA LYS A 477 -15.94 -0.10 -10.22
C LYS A 477 -15.27 -1.02 -11.26
N ILE A 478 -13.99 -1.38 -11.09
CA ILE A 478 -13.18 -2.04 -12.13
C ILE A 478 -12.52 -3.39 -11.76
N ASP A 479 -12.40 -3.90 -10.51
CA ASP A 479 -11.66 -5.17 -10.37
C ASP A 479 -11.96 -6.10 -9.17
N SER A 480 -12.11 -7.41 -9.49
CA SER A 480 -12.16 -8.56 -8.59
C SER A 480 -10.77 -9.00 -8.09
N THR A 481 -9.70 -8.78 -8.84
CA THR A 481 -8.32 -9.24 -8.54
C THR A 481 -7.79 -8.66 -7.23
N THR A 482 -8.17 -7.42 -6.90
CA THR A 482 -7.77 -6.76 -5.65
C THR A 482 -8.29 -7.49 -4.40
N LEU A 483 -9.56 -7.93 -4.39
CA LEU A 483 -10.13 -8.69 -3.27
C LEU A 483 -9.37 -10.01 -3.05
N HIS A 484 -9.09 -10.72 -4.14
CA HIS A 484 -8.34 -11.98 -4.15
C HIS A 484 -6.89 -11.81 -3.65
N LEU A 485 -6.21 -10.73 -4.03
CA LEU A 485 -4.84 -10.44 -3.59
C LEU A 485 -4.76 -10.16 -2.09
N LEU A 486 -5.71 -9.39 -1.55
CA LEU A 486 -5.80 -9.08 -0.12
C LEU A 486 -6.11 -10.34 0.70
N ALA A 487 -7.00 -11.19 0.20
CA ALA A 487 -7.31 -12.48 0.81
C ALA A 487 -6.09 -13.42 0.85
N ARG A 488 -5.22 -13.38 -0.17
CA ARG A 488 -3.97 -14.15 -0.22
C ARG A 488 -2.91 -13.64 0.75
N LYS A 489 -2.74 -12.31 0.88
CA LYS A 489 -1.72 -11.70 1.73
C LYS A 489 -2.10 -11.63 3.21
N GLY A 490 -3.38 -11.72 3.55
CA GLY A 490 -3.86 -11.67 4.94
C GLY A 490 -4.02 -10.25 5.49
N GLU A 491 -4.28 -9.26 4.64
CA GLU A 491 -4.34 -7.83 5.01
C GLU A 491 -5.66 -7.45 5.71
N ILE A 492 -5.73 -7.71 7.03
CA ILE A 492 -6.93 -7.56 7.88
C ILE A 492 -7.54 -6.13 7.82
N ALA A 493 -6.71 -5.09 7.95
CA ALA A 493 -7.19 -3.71 8.02
C ALA A 493 -7.86 -3.27 6.70
N LEU A 494 -7.29 -3.68 5.57
CA LEU A 494 -7.78 -3.34 4.25
C LEU A 494 -9.02 -4.16 3.88
N MET A 495 -9.06 -5.43 4.32
CA MET A 495 -10.23 -6.29 4.13
C MET A 495 -11.47 -5.74 4.86
N ASN A 496 -11.31 -5.18 6.07
CA ASN A 496 -12.39 -4.54 6.82
C ASN A 496 -12.98 -3.35 6.06
N LEU A 497 -12.13 -2.55 5.39
CA LEU A 497 -12.57 -1.38 4.64
C LEU A 497 -13.39 -1.77 3.40
N ILE A 498 -12.98 -2.79 2.66
CA ILE A 498 -13.71 -3.27 1.47
C ILE A 498 -15.08 -3.85 1.87
N ILE A 499 -15.12 -4.64 2.94
CA ILE A 499 -16.37 -5.17 3.50
C ILE A 499 -17.29 -4.03 3.94
N SER A 500 -16.77 -3.02 4.64
CA SER A 500 -17.56 -1.85 5.07
C SER A 500 -18.09 -1.00 3.92
N ALA A 501 -17.48 -1.12 2.73
CA ALA A 501 -17.91 -0.44 1.52
C ALA A 501 -19.01 -1.20 0.75
N ASN A 502 -19.52 -2.31 1.29
CA ASN A 502 -20.58 -3.14 0.72
C ASN A 502 -20.22 -3.74 -0.66
N TYR A 503 -18.94 -4.07 -0.86
CA TYR A 503 -18.45 -4.76 -2.04
C TYR A 503 -18.98 -6.21 -2.06
N ASN A 504 -19.23 -6.77 -3.25
CA ASN A 504 -19.64 -8.17 -3.38
C ASN A 504 -18.46 -9.10 -3.04
N ILE A 505 -18.50 -9.72 -1.87
CA ILE A 505 -17.44 -10.61 -1.36
C ILE A 505 -17.36 -11.97 -2.08
N ASP A 506 -18.39 -12.33 -2.86
CA ASP A 506 -18.49 -13.60 -3.59
C ASP A 506 -18.07 -13.48 -5.06
N THR A 507 -17.38 -12.39 -5.45
CA THR A 507 -16.77 -12.30 -6.79
C THR A 507 -15.75 -13.40 -6.97
N THR A 508 -15.71 -13.99 -8.16
CA THR A 508 -14.79 -15.08 -8.51
C THR A 508 -13.66 -14.60 -9.40
N ASP A 509 -12.48 -15.22 -9.26
CA ASP A 509 -11.39 -15.10 -10.23
C ASP A 509 -11.61 -15.99 -11.48
N ASP A 510 -10.64 -16.01 -12.39
CA ASP A 510 -10.67 -16.81 -13.63
C ASP A 510 -10.76 -18.34 -13.38
N LEU A 511 -10.46 -18.80 -12.16
CA LEU A 511 -10.57 -20.20 -11.74
C LEU A 511 -11.87 -20.47 -10.98
N GLY A 512 -12.81 -19.52 -10.96
CA GLY A 512 -14.06 -19.60 -10.21
C GLY A 512 -13.86 -19.50 -8.69
N ARG A 513 -12.68 -19.13 -8.21
CA ARG A 513 -12.38 -19.07 -6.77
C ARG A 513 -12.86 -17.75 -6.22
N THR A 514 -13.58 -17.79 -5.11
CA THR A 514 -13.90 -16.59 -4.32
C THR A 514 -12.74 -16.20 -3.40
N ALA A 515 -12.82 -15.02 -2.79
CA ALA A 515 -11.90 -14.58 -1.75
C ALA A 515 -11.77 -15.59 -0.58
N LEU A 516 -12.88 -16.29 -0.26
CA LEU A 516 -12.92 -17.31 0.77
C LEU A 516 -12.07 -18.54 0.41
N HIS A 517 -12.06 -18.95 -0.86
CA HIS A 517 -11.20 -20.05 -1.33
C HIS A 517 -9.71 -19.69 -1.19
N ILE A 518 -9.35 -18.45 -1.53
CA ILE A 518 -7.96 -17.99 -1.49
C ILE A 518 -7.46 -17.80 -0.04
N SER A 519 -8.27 -17.19 0.82
CA SER A 519 -7.90 -17.03 2.24
C SER A 519 -7.73 -18.38 2.94
N THR A 520 -8.59 -19.35 2.57
CA THR A 520 -8.51 -20.72 3.06
C THR A 520 -7.25 -21.41 2.56
N PHE A 521 -6.93 -21.33 1.27
CA PHE A 521 -5.71 -21.93 0.70
C PHE A 521 -4.42 -21.36 1.30
N SER A 522 -4.42 -20.08 1.68
CA SER A 522 -3.24 -19.37 2.22
C SER A 522 -3.16 -19.38 3.76
N HIS A 523 -4.02 -20.14 4.45
CA HIS A 523 -4.08 -20.21 5.93
C HIS A 523 -4.36 -18.87 6.65
N ASN A 524 -5.06 -17.93 6.01
CA ASN A 524 -5.38 -16.64 6.60
C ASN A 524 -6.66 -16.73 7.45
N LEU A 525 -6.54 -17.22 8.68
CA LEU A 525 -7.67 -17.47 9.58
C LEU A 525 -8.51 -16.23 9.88
N GLU A 526 -7.88 -15.09 10.19
CA GLU A 526 -8.61 -13.86 10.55
C GLU A 526 -9.39 -13.29 9.36
N VAL A 527 -8.80 -13.28 8.17
CA VAL A 527 -9.52 -12.87 6.94
C VAL A 527 -10.68 -13.81 6.64
N THR A 528 -10.49 -15.12 6.86
CA THR A 528 -11.55 -16.13 6.67
C THR A 528 -12.71 -15.89 7.64
N LYS A 529 -12.43 -15.60 8.92
CA LYS A 529 -13.46 -15.22 9.91
C LYS A 529 -14.22 -13.96 9.49
N MET A 530 -13.50 -12.95 9.00
CA MET A 530 -14.11 -11.70 8.55
C MET A 530 -15.05 -11.90 7.36
N LEU A 531 -14.63 -12.66 6.36
CA LEU A 531 -15.47 -12.96 5.19
C LEU A 531 -16.75 -13.71 5.58
N ILE A 532 -16.62 -14.75 6.41
CA ILE A 532 -17.77 -15.53 6.90
C ILE A 532 -18.72 -14.65 7.73
N SER A 533 -18.19 -13.84 8.65
CA SER A 533 -19.00 -12.93 9.48
C SER A 533 -19.74 -11.86 8.66
N SER A 534 -19.25 -11.60 7.45
CA SER A 534 -19.82 -10.63 6.50
C SER A 534 -20.81 -11.26 5.52
N GLY A 535 -21.09 -12.56 5.65
CA GLY A 535 -22.08 -13.27 4.85
C GLY A 535 -21.57 -13.92 3.57
N ALA A 536 -20.26 -14.20 3.47
CA ALA A 536 -19.70 -14.91 2.30
C ALA A 536 -20.35 -16.29 2.11
N ASP A 537 -20.56 -16.70 0.86
CA ASP A 537 -21.09 -18.03 0.56
C ASP A 537 -20.06 -19.12 0.87
N VAL A 538 -20.27 -19.81 1.99
CA VAL A 538 -19.43 -20.90 2.50
C VAL A 538 -19.41 -22.11 1.54
N ASN A 539 -20.45 -22.27 0.73
CA ASN A 539 -20.63 -23.41 -0.17
C ASN A 539 -20.39 -23.07 -1.65
N ALA A 540 -19.84 -21.88 -1.93
CA ALA A 540 -19.38 -21.52 -3.26
C ALA A 540 -18.39 -22.55 -3.79
N LYS A 541 -18.44 -22.82 -5.10
CA LYS A 541 -17.62 -23.85 -5.75
C LYS A 541 -16.68 -23.24 -6.79
N ASP A 542 -15.42 -23.65 -6.76
CA ASP A 542 -14.46 -23.31 -7.82
C ASP A 542 -14.72 -24.11 -9.12
N ILE A 543 -13.91 -23.87 -10.16
CA ILE A 543 -14.00 -24.59 -11.44
C ILE A 543 -13.86 -26.12 -11.31
N ASN A 544 -13.19 -26.60 -10.26
CA ASN A 544 -13.04 -28.01 -9.94
C ASN A 544 -14.16 -28.53 -9.02
N ARG A 545 -15.25 -27.76 -8.86
CA ARG A 545 -16.37 -28.01 -7.95
C ARG A 545 -15.98 -28.11 -6.47
N ARG A 546 -14.78 -27.64 -6.09
CA ARG A 546 -14.31 -27.68 -4.70
C ARG A 546 -14.88 -26.52 -3.92
N THR A 547 -15.33 -26.78 -2.70
CA THR A 547 -15.68 -25.75 -1.72
C THR A 547 -14.45 -25.32 -0.92
N ALA A 548 -14.58 -24.26 -0.13
CA ALA A 548 -13.57 -23.87 0.84
C ALA A 548 -13.21 -25.02 1.82
N LEU A 549 -14.17 -25.89 2.16
CA LEU A 549 -13.93 -27.04 3.03
C LEU A 549 -13.03 -28.09 2.35
N ASN A 550 -13.25 -28.40 1.07
CA ASN A 550 -12.38 -29.31 0.31
C ASN A 550 -10.94 -28.78 0.26
N ILE A 551 -10.75 -27.47 0.05
CA ILE A 551 -9.43 -26.82 0.07
C ILE A 551 -8.81 -26.90 1.47
N ALA A 552 -9.56 -26.59 2.53
CA ALA A 552 -9.06 -26.67 3.91
C ALA A 552 -8.58 -28.08 4.27
N THR A 553 -9.28 -29.12 3.79
CA THR A 553 -8.89 -30.51 4.00
C THR A 553 -7.63 -30.89 3.22
N SER A 554 -7.53 -30.53 1.94
CA SER A 554 -6.31 -30.80 1.14
C SER A 554 -5.10 -30.02 1.64
N SER A 555 -5.28 -28.79 2.13
CA SER A 555 -4.20 -27.93 2.65
C SER A 555 -3.92 -28.11 4.15
N HIS A 556 -4.61 -29.03 4.82
CA HIS A 556 -4.37 -29.40 6.22
C HIS A 556 -4.68 -28.29 7.26
N HIS A 557 -5.68 -27.44 6.99
CA HIS A 557 -6.03 -26.29 7.85
C HIS A 557 -7.22 -26.57 8.77
N ILE A 558 -6.96 -27.31 9.86
CA ILE A 558 -8.02 -27.83 10.75
C ILE A 558 -8.88 -26.75 11.43
N GLU A 559 -8.28 -25.62 11.83
CA GLU A 559 -9.01 -24.52 12.48
C GLU A 559 -9.93 -23.78 11.50
N VAL A 560 -9.51 -23.64 10.24
CA VAL A 560 -10.37 -23.10 9.18
C VAL A 560 -11.51 -24.06 8.87
N ALA A 561 -11.25 -25.37 8.83
CA ALA A 561 -12.30 -26.37 8.63
C ALA A 561 -13.36 -26.38 9.75
N LYS A 562 -12.95 -26.27 11.02
CA LYS A 562 -13.88 -26.12 12.17
C LYS A 562 -14.77 -24.89 12.00
N LEU A 563 -14.19 -23.75 11.61
CA LEU A 563 -14.92 -22.51 11.38
C LEU A 563 -15.94 -22.65 10.24
N LEU A 564 -15.53 -23.22 9.11
CA LEU A 564 -16.40 -23.47 7.95
C LEU A 564 -17.58 -24.39 8.32
N ILE A 565 -17.32 -25.50 9.02
CA ILE A 565 -18.37 -26.44 9.47
C ILE A 565 -19.35 -25.75 10.42
N SER A 566 -18.86 -24.97 11.40
CA SER A 566 -19.73 -24.22 12.31
C SER A 566 -20.59 -23.15 11.62
N SER A 567 -20.18 -22.75 10.42
CA SER A 567 -20.86 -21.74 9.59
C SER A 567 -21.76 -22.36 8.51
N GLY A 568 -22.00 -23.67 8.55
CA GLY A 568 -22.91 -24.36 7.63
C GLY A 568 -22.28 -24.86 6.33
N ALA A 569 -20.97 -25.12 6.32
CA ALA A 569 -20.32 -25.79 5.19
C ALA A 569 -20.92 -27.18 4.95
N ASP A 570 -21.18 -27.50 3.68
CA ASP A 570 -21.59 -28.83 3.24
C ASP A 570 -20.41 -29.82 3.35
N VAL A 571 -20.49 -30.70 4.35
CA VAL A 571 -19.46 -31.70 4.67
C VAL A 571 -19.35 -32.82 3.63
N ASP A 572 -20.35 -32.95 2.76
CA ASP A 572 -20.43 -33.98 1.72
C ASP A 572 -20.26 -33.40 0.31
N ALA A 573 -19.76 -32.16 0.19
CA ALA A 573 -19.56 -31.50 -1.09
C ALA A 573 -18.52 -32.21 -1.98
N GLU A 574 -18.98 -32.80 -3.07
CA GLU A 574 -18.13 -33.50 -4.04
C GLU A 574 -17.39 -32.52 -4.97
N ASP A 575 -16.09 -32.78 -5.17
CA ASP A 575 -15.30 -32.16 -6.23
C ASP A 575 -15.57 -32.76 -7.63
N VAL A 576 -14.84 -32.31 -8.65
CA VAL A 576 -14.97 -32.82 -10.03
C VAL A 576 -14.69 -34.32 -10.17
N ASN A 577 -13.89 -34.91 -9.26
CA ASN A 577 -13.57 -36.33 -9.22
C ASN A 577 -14.56 -37.13 -8.34
N GLY A 578 -15.59 -36.49 -7.79
CA GLY A 578 -16.52 -37.11 -6.84
C GLY A 578 -15.93 -37.30 -5.44
N ALA A 579 -14.79 -36.68 -5.12
CA ALA A 579 -14.17 -36.79 -3.81
C ALA A 579 -14.82 -35.82 -2.82
N THR A 580 -15.33 -36.36 -1.71
CA THR A 580 -15.80 -35.59 -0.56
C THR A 580 -14.63 -35.14 0.32
N PRO A 581 -14.81 -34.13 1.20
CA PRO A 581 -13.82 -33.78 2.23
C PRO A 581 -13.31 -35.00 3.01
N LEU A 582 -14.21 -35.93 3.36
CA LEU A 582 -13.82 -37.15 4.09
C LEU A 582 -12.90 -38.05 3.26
N ARG A 583 -13.17 -38.18 1.95
CA ARG A 583 -12.33 -38.96 1.04
C ARG A 583 -10.96 -38.33 0.87
N LEU A 584 -10.88 -37.01 0.73
CA LEU A 584 -9.63 -36.26 0.66
C LEU A 584 -8.80 -36.45 1.95
N ALA A 585 -9.44 -36.39 3.13
CA ALA A 585 -8.76 -36.62 4.41
C ALA A 585 -8.17 -38.03 4.54
N ILE A 586 -8.84 -39.05 3.98
CA ILE A 586 -8.38 -40.45 3.99
C ILE A 586 -7.20 -40.63 3.04
N VAL A 587 -7.30 -40.14 1.80
CA VAL A 587 -6.20 -40.23 0.81
C VAL A 587 -4.94 -39.53 1.32
N SER A 588 -5.09 -38.40 2.01
CA SER A 588 -3.97 -37.65 2.58
C SER A 588 -3.52 -38.13 3.97
N GLY A 589 -4.22 -39.08 4.59
CA GLY A 589 -3.85 -39.67 5.88
C GLY A 589 -4.09 -38.78 7.11
N HIS A 590 -5.04 -37.84 7.08
CA HIS A 590 -5.26 -36.85 8.15
C HIS A 590 -6.26 -37.32 9.21
N HIS A 591 -5.75 -37.97 10.26
CA HIS A 591 -6.57 -38.53 11.34
C HIS A 591 -7.47 -37.52 12.04
N ASP A 592 -7.01 -36.28 12.23
CA ASP A 592 -7.79 -35.24 12.93
C ASP A 592 -8.92 -34.68 12.07
N PHE A 593 -8.71 -34.56 10.75
CA PHE A 593 -9.76 -34.20 9.81
C PHE A 593 -10.82 -35.30 9.70
N ILE A 594 -10.40 -36.56 9.65
CA ILE A 594 -11.31 -37.71 9.66
C ILE A 594 -12.20 -37.68 10.91
N LYS A 595 -11.61 -37.48 12.10
CA LYS A 595 -12.37 -37.37 13.35
C LYS A 595 -13.33 -36.17 13.34
N LEU A 596 -12.89 -35.01 12.84
CA LEU A 596 -13.71 -33.80 12.78
C LEU A 596 -14.91 -33.96 11.83
N LEU A 597 -14.68 -34.50 10.64
CA LEU A 597 -15.71 -34.71 9.62
C LEU A 597 -16.72 -35.78 10.06
N LEU A 598 -16.26 -36.88 10.66
CA LEU A 598 -17.16 -37.91 11.21
C LEU A 598 -18.04 -37.38 12.36
N LYS A 599 -17.47 -36.59 13.27
CA LYS A 599 -18.26 -35.88 14.31
C LYS A 599 -19.28 -34.91 13.71
N SER A 600 -19.02 -34.40 12.51
CA SER A 600 -19.92 -33.48 11.80
C SER A 600 -20.90 -34.21 10.87
N ALA A 601 -21.08 -35.53 11.05
CA ALA A 601 -21.96 -36.40 10.28
C ALA A 601 -21.61 -36.56 8.78
N ALA A 602 -20.33 -36.38 8.40
CA ALA A 602 -19.88 -36.61 7.03
C ALA A 602 -20.09 -38.07 6.59
N CYS A 603 -20.64 -38.27 5.41
CA CYS A 603 -21.07 -39.57 4.92
C CYS A 603 -19.86 -40.46 4.55
N PRO A 604 -19.70 -41.66 5.13
CA PRO A 604 -18.56 -42.55 4.86
C PRO A 604 -18.73 -43.36 3.56
N LYS A 605 -19.58 -42.91 2.64
CA LYS A 605 -19.94 -43.63 1.41
C LYS A 605 -18.70 -43.88 0.54
N GLY A 606 -18.55 -45.12 0.07
CA GLY A 606 -17.47 -45.52 -0.84
C GLY A 606 -16.10 -45.71 -0.18
N ILE A 607 -16.03 -45.77 1.15
CA ILE A 607 -14.79 -46.06 1.88
C ILE A 607 -14.78 -47.50 2.36
N THR A 608 -13.77 -48.25 1.91
CA THR A 608 -13.61 -49.67 2.20
C THR A 608 -12.99 -49.92 3.58
N ALA A 609 -13.19 -51.13 4.12
CA ALA A 609 -12.55 -51.56 5.37
C ALA A 609 -11.02 -51.49 5.29
N THR A 610 -10.45 -51.83 4.12
CA THR A 610 -9.00 -51.78 3.89
C THR A 610 -8.47 -50.35 3.87
N GLU A 611 -9.20 -49.39 3.32
CA GLU A 611 -8.81 -47.98 3.36
C GLU A 611 -8.83 -47.41 4.77
N TRP A 612 -9.85 -47.75 5.57
CA TRP A 612 -9.88 -47.41 7.00
C TRP A 612 -8.69 -48.01 7.76
N LEU A 613 -8.35 -49.27 7.50
CA LEU A 613 -7.22 -49.94 8.18
C LEU A 613 -5.86 -49.38 7.72
N ASN A 614 -5.70 -49.09 6.44
CA ASN A 614 -4.47 -48.55 5.86
C ASN A 614 -4.17 -47.15 6.41
N VAL A 615 -5.17 -46.26 6.46
CA VAL A 615 -4.97 -44.89 6.96
C VAL A 615 -4.57 -44.86 8.44
N PHE A 616 -5.06 -45.80 9.23
CA PHE A 616 -4.75 -45.90 10.66
C PHE A 616 -3.62 -46.92 10.98
N GLU A 617 -2.92 -47.42 9.96
CA GLU A 617 -1.80 -48.37 10.05
C GLU A 617 -2.12 -49.65 10.85
N LYS A 618 -3.36 -50.14 10.76
CA LYS A 618 -3.86 -51.33 11.47
C LYS A 618 -3.85 -52.56 10.55
N ASN A 619 -2.67 -53.08 10.22
CA ASN A 619 -2.47 -54.16 9.23
C ASN A 619 -2.70 -55.60 9.75
N SER A 620 -3.25 -55.77 10.95
CA SER A 620 -3.60 -57.10 11.45
C SER A 620 -4.79 -57.66 10.67
N SER A 621 -4.60 -58.82 10.05
CA SER A 621 -5.65 -59.56 9.29
C SER A 621 -6.87 -59.96 10.12
N GLN A 622 -6.89 -59.62 11.41
CA GLN A 622 -7.94 -59.90 12.39
C GLN A 622 -8.62 -58.63 12.96
N THR A 623 -8.30 -57.43 12.46
CA THR A 623 -8.88 -56.18 12.96
C THR A 623 -10.18 -55.85 12.23
N LEU A 624 -11.22 -55.54 13.01
CA LEU A 624 -12.53 -55.14 12.53
C LEU A 624 -12.72 -53.63 12.64
N VAL A 625 -13.33 -53.02 11.62
CA VAL A 625 -13.72 -51.60 11.64
C VAL A 625 -15.17 -51.49 12.10
N SER A 626 -15.42 -50.73 13.16
CA SER A 626 -16.75 -50.43 13.67
C SER A 626 -17.05 -48.95 13.52
N LEU A 627 -18.03 -48.64 12.68
CA LEU A 627 -18.64 -47.31 12.57
C LEU A 627 -19.90 -47.30 13.43
N SER A 628 -20.08 -46.26 14.23
CA SER A 628 -21.25 -46.11 15.10
C SER A 628 -21.83 -44.70 14.95
N GLU A 629 -23.15 -44.61 14.95
CA GLU A 629 -23.90 -43.36 14.83
C GLU A 629 -24.69 -43.14 16.13
N GLY A 630 -24.40 -42.03 16.81
CA GLY A 630 -25.07 -41.62 18.04
C GLY A 630 -26.38 -40.87 17.81
N ALA A 631 -27.06 -40.49 18.90
CA ALA A 631 -28.37 -39.80 18.85
C ALA A 631 -28.35 -38.45 18.09
N ASN A 632 -27.17 -37.82 17.95
CA ASN A 632 -26.96 -36.56 17.25
C ASN A 632 -26.54 -36.72 15.77
N LYS A 633 -26.60 -37.94 15.21
CA LYS A 633 -26.00 -38.32 13.91
C LYS A 633 -24.46 -38.22 13.84
N GLU A 634 -23.80 -38.00 14.98
CA GLU A 634 -22.35 -38.04 15.07
C GLU A 634 -21.85 -39.45 14.77
N LEU A 635 -20.89 -39.56 13.86
CA LEU A 635 -20.26 -40.83 13.50
C LEU A 635 -18.97 -41.02 14.30
N SER A 636 -18.78 -42.21 14.86
CA SER A 636 -17.58 -42.58 15.60
C SER A 636 -16.99 -43.88 15.05
N LEU A 637 -15.67 -43.84 14.83
CA LEU A 637 -14.87 -44.94 14.27
C LEU A 637 -14.11 -45.64 15.40
N ARG A 638 -14.26 -46.96 15.52
CA ARG A 638 -13.54 -47.82 16.47
C ARG A 638 -12.91 -49.01 15.75
N PHE A 639 -11.72 -49.39 16.17
CA PHE A 639 -11.03 -50.60 15.67
C PHE A 639 -11.05 -51.67 16.77
N ILE A 640 -11.45 -52.89 16.42
CA ILE A 640 -11.63 -53.99 17.38
C ILE A 640 -10.72 -55.15 16.98
N GLU A 641 -9.87 -55.61 17.92
CA GLU A 641 -8.88 -56.67 17.73
C GLU A 641 -9.33 -57.95 18.47
N GLY A 642 -9.51 -59.09 17.79
CA GLY A 642 -9.77 -60.41 18.43
C GLY A 642 -11.18 -61.02 18.27
N MET A 643 -11.46 -62.17 18.95
CA MET A 643 -12.78 -62.83 18.96
C MET A 643 -13.79 -62.02 19.78
N MET A 644 -14.91 -61.63 19.16
CA MET A 644 -15.99 -60.90 19.84
C MET A 644 -16.94 -61.82 20.61
N ASN A 645 -17.20 -61.48 21.88
CA ASN A 645 -18.42 -61.88 22.59
C ASN A 645 -19.38 -60.67 22.60
N PHE A 646 -20.51 -60.77 21.92
CA PHE A 646 -21.53 -59.71 21.89
C PHE A 646 -22.22 -59.60 23.26
N SER A 647 -22.00 -58.50 23.98
CA SER A 647 -22.70 -58.20 25.24
C SER A 647 -23.93 -57.34 24.99
N PRO A 648 -25.12 -57.64 25.56
CA PRO A 648 -26.37 -56.92 25.28
C PRO A 648 -26.52 -55.59 26.05
N ALA A 649 -25.48 -55.07 26.70
CA ALA A 649 -25.57 -53.93 27.61
C ALA A 649 -24.88 -52.66 27.06
N GLU A 650 -25.40 -52.07 25.99
CA GLU A 650 -25.01 -50.73 25.51
C GLU A 650 -26.26 -49.90 25.10
N PRO A 651 -26.19 -48.55 25.13
CA PRO A 651 -27.37 -47.69 25.16
C PRO A 651 -28.30 -47.81 23.94
N ALA A 652 -29.59 -47.57 24.18
CA ALA A 652 -30.70 -47.96 23.31
C ALA A 652 -30.85 -47.21 21.97
N THR A 653 -29.98 -46.25 21.64
CA THR A 653 -30.16 -45.30 20.52
C THR A 653 -29.03 -45.29 19.49
N GLU A 654 -27.99 -46.13 19.61
CA GLU A 654 -26.87 -46.17 18.66
C GLU A 654 -27.11 -47.16 17.50
N ARG A 655 -26.80 -46.74 16.26
CA ARG A 655 -26.72 -47.61 15.07
C ARG A 655 -25.27 -47.91 14.76
N ARG A 656 -24.93 -49.13 14.36
CA ARG A 656 -23.54 -49.54 14.12
C ARG A 656 -23.41 -50.33 12.83
N LEU A 657 -22.29 -50.12 12.15
CA LEU A 657 -21.85 -50.84 10.96
C LEU A 657 -20.45 -51.40 11.21
N PHE A 658 -20.33 -52.71 11.18
CA PHE A 658 -19.08 -53.44 11.26
C PHE A 658 -18.63 -53.81 9.85
N LEU A 659 -17.48 -53.29 9.44
CA LEU A 659 -16.87 -53.51 8.13
C LEU A 659 -15.72 -54.51 8.24
N PHE A 660 -15.79 -55.60 7.45
CA PHE A 660 -14.81 -56.68 7.44
C PHE A 660 -13.91 -56.58 6.21
N ALA A 661 -12.60 -56.79 6.41
CA ALA A 661 -11.63 -56.74 5.31
C ALA A 661 -11.53 -58.05 4.50
N ASN A 662 -11.91 -59.21 5.07
CA ASN A 662 -11.87 -60.51 4.41
C ASN A 662 -12.94 -61.49 4.96
N TYR A 663 -13.29 -62.51 4.17
CA TYR A 663 -14.31 -63.50 4.56
C TYR A 663 -13.84 -64.44 5.67
N SER A 664 -12.55 -64.72 5.78
CA SER A 664 -12.02 -65.58 6.85
C SER A 664 -12.30 -65.01 8.25
N THR A 665 -12.30 -63.67 8.39
CA THR A 665 -12.67 -62.98 9.63
C THR A 665 -14.18 -62.99 9.84
N LEU A 666 -14.98 -62.77 8.79
CA LEU A 666 -16.44 -62.83 8.86
C LEU A 666 -16.93 -64.23 9.27
N SER A 667 -16.42 -65.29 8.65
CA SER A 667 -16.82 -66.67 8.93
C SER A 667 -16.50 -67.09 10.37
N ARG A 668 -15.30 -66.76 10.85
CA ARG A 668 -14.84 -67.09 12.21
C ARG A 668 -15.64 -66.37 13.31
N CYS A 669 -16.11 -65.15 13.06
CA CYS A 669 -16.97 -64.40 13.97
C CYS A 669 -18.43 -64.91 14.01
N LEU A 670 -18.90 -65.54 12.92
CA LEU A 670 -20.25 -66.08 12.80
C LEU A 670 -20.36 -67.56 13.21
N THR A 671 -19.25 -68.31 13.26
CA THR A 671 -19.21 -69.73 13.62
C THR A 671 -19.32 -69.95 15.14
N SER A 672 -20.54 -69.93 15.64
CA SER A 672 -20.95 -70.79 16.77
C SER A 672 -22.17 -71.66 16.48
N ASN A 673 -22.70 -71.69 15.24
CA ASN A 673 -23.73 -72.64 14.77
C ASN A 673 -23.86 -72.68 13.22
N LEU A 674 -22.75 -72.90 12.49
CA LEU A 674 -22.77 -73.19 11.04
C LEU A 674 -22.24 -74.61 10.85
N GLY A 675 -23.16 -75.58 10.84
CA GLY A 675 -22.85 -76.96 10.47
C GLY A 675 -22.77 -77.09 8.94
N ASP A 676 -21.76 -77.83 8.49
CA ASP A 676 -21.40 -78.18 7.11
C ASP A 676 -20.53 -77.19 6.31
N THR A 677 -19.41 -77.73 5.82
CA THR A 677 -18.41 -77.11 4.97
C THR A 677 -18.98 -76.71 3.61
N LEU A 678 -18.77 -75.45 3.22
CA LEU A 678 -19.13 -74.92 1.89
C LEU A 678 -18.45 -75.71 0.76
N GLY A 679 -19.26 -76.31 -0.13
CA GLY A 679 -18.80 -76.92 -1.37
C GLY A 679 -18.54 -75.88 -2.47
N SER A 680 -17.52 -76.12 -3.29
CA SER A 680 -16.88 -75.15 -4.20
C SER A 680 -17.68 -74.68 -5.41
N ASP A 681 -19.02 -74.82 -5.46
CA ASP A 681 -19.84 -74.53 -6.66
C ASP A 681 -21.30 -74.10 -6.37
N ARG A 682 -21.63 -73.60 -5.17
CA ARG A 682 -23.04 -73.28 -4.82
C ARG A 682 -23.21 -71.90 -4.18
N ALA A 683 -24.15 -71.12 -4.72
CA ALA A 683 -24.78 -70.03 -3.98
C ALA A 683 -25.68 -70.65 -2.89
N GLN A 684 -25.27 -70.56 -1.63
CA GLN A 684 -26.11 -70.98 -0.51
C GLN A 684 -26.65 -69.75 0.22
N ILE A 685 -27.95 -69.51 0.06
CA ILE A 685 -28.71 -68.55 0.86
C ILE A 685 -29.09 -69.28 2.15
N PHE A 686 -28.50 -68.89 3.29
CA PHE A 686 -28.87 -69.45 4.59
C PHE A 686 -29.82 -68.52 5.36
N TYR A 687 -30.90 -69.14 5.82
CA TYR A 687 -32.02 -68.67 6.65
C TYR A 687 -31.70 -69.02 8.14
N GLN A 688 -32.30 -68.47 9.20
CA GLN A 688 -33.40 -69.13 9.94
C GLN A 688 -33.88 -68.37 11.21
N GLU A 689 -35.12 -68.68 11.55
CA GLU A 689 -36.18 -68.06 12.34
C GLU A 689 -36.53 -68.92 13.58
N GLN A 690 -36.78 -68.35 14.79
CA GLN A 690 -37.94 -68.67 15.65
C GLN A 690 -38.16 -67.64 16.78
N ILE A 691 -39.44 -67.40 17.06
CA ILE A 691 -40.08 -66.37 17.89
C ILE A 691 -40.25 -66.86 19.34
N ASP A 692 -40.05 -65.97 20.33
CA ASP A 692 -40.10 -66.12 21.81
C ASP A 692 -39.25 -67.30 22.37
N ASP A 693 -38.06 -67.15 22.96
CA ASP A 693 -37.53 -66.18 23.93
C ASP A 693 -36.09 -65.76 23.52
N SER A 694 -35.99 -65.05 22.38
CA SER A 694 -34.80 -64.48 21.72
C SER A 694 -33.96 -65.39 20.80
N VAL A 695 -34.12 -65.22 19.48
CA VAL A 695 -33.05 -64.99 18.46
C VAL A 695 -33.70 -64.43 17.19
N ALA A 696 -33.20 -63.32 16.64
CA ALA A 696 -33.44 -62.96 15.24
C ALA A 696 -32.10 -62.82 14.48
N ARG A 697 -31.94 -63.61 13.41
CA ARG A 697 -30.74 -63.66 12.55
C ARG A 697 -31.14 -63.53 11.08
N ILE A 698 -30.37 -62.78 10.30
CA ILE A 698 -30.34 -62.85 8.84
C ILE A 698 -28.89 -63.01 8.37
N SER A 699 -28.66 -63.92 7.42
CA SER A 699 -27.34 -64.12 6.81
C SER A 699 -27.52 -64.09 5.30
N VAL A 700 -26.67 -63.35 4.58
CA VAL A 700 -26.67 -63.30 3.11
C VAL A 700 -25.25 -63.50 2.59
N ALA A 701 -24.96 -64.71 2.12
CA ALA A 701 -23.76 -64.99 1.35
C ALA A 701 -24.12 -65.04 -0.14
N VAL A 702 -23.33 -64.40 -1.01
CA VAL A 702 -23.35 -64.73 -2.44
C VAL A 702 -21.94 -64.99 -2.92
N TRP A 703 -21.70 -66.22 -3.35
CA TRP A 703 -20.39 -66.74 -3.70
C TRP A 703 -20.25 -66.93 -5.21
N ALA A 704 -19.04 -66.76 -5.74
CA ALA A 704 -18.71 -66.99 -7.15
C ALA A 704 -17.21 -67.24 -7.37
N PRO A 705 -16.86 -67.72 -8.57
CA PRO A 705 -16.48 -69.10 -8.83
C PRO A 705 -15.18 -69.52 -8.12
N SER A 706 -15.10 -70.81 -7.79
CA SER A 706 -13.85 -71.43 -7.39
C SER A 706 -12.94 -71.43 -8.62
N GLY A 707 -11.67 -71.09 -8.43
CA GLY A 707 -10.63 -71.19 -9.48
C GLY A 707 -10.41 -72.62 -10.02
N ASN A 708 -11.28 -73.60 -9.72
CA ASN A 708 -11.17 -74.97 -10.19
C ASN A 708 -12.01 -75.28 -11.44
N ILE A 709 -13.10 -74.56 -11.74
CA ILE A 709 -13.83 -74.78 -13.01
C ILE A 709 -13.07 -74.19 -14.21
N LEU A 710 -12.18 -73.22 -13.99
CA LEU A 710 -11.50 -72.47 -15.07
C LEU A 710 -9.97 -72.58 -15.02
N LYS A 711 -9.41 -73.58 -14.32
CA LYS A 711 -7.95 -73.73 -14.18
C LYS A 711 -7.20 -73.98 -15.49
N ASN A 712 -7.91 -74.33 -16.57
CA ASN A 712 -7.33 -74.58 -17.89
C ASN A 712 -7.70 -73.53 -18.96
N GLN A 713 -8.36 -72.41 -18.62
CA GLN A 713 -8.73 -71.40 -19.62
C GLN A 713 -8.15 -70.02 -19.30
N LYS A 714 -7.12 -69.63 -20.05
CA LYS A 714 -6.43 -68.32 -19.98
C LYS A 714 -7.26 -67.13 -20.49
N CYS A 715 -8.59 -67.24 -20.53
CA CYS A 715 -9.41 -66.33 -21.33
C CYS A 715 -9.94 -65.11 -20.57
N LEU A 716 -10.16 -65.21 -19.26
CA LEU A 716 -10.65 -64.12 -18.42
C LEU A 716 -10.03 -64.31 -17.03
N ASP A 717 -9.29 -63.30 -16.55
CA ASP A 717 -8.71 -63.33 -15.21
C ASP A 717 -9.74 -62.78 -14.22
N PHE A 718 -10.26 -63.65 -13.36
CA PHE A 718 -11.29 -63.32 -12.38
C PHE A 718 -10.70 -63.16 -10.96
N SER A 719 -9.38 -62.97 -10.86
CA SER A 719 -8.67 -62.82 -9.58
C SER A 719 -9.10 -61.60 -8.77
N ASP A 720 -9.73 -60.61 -9.39
CA ASP A 720 -10.21 -59.37 -8.74
C ASP A 720 -11.68 -59.43 -8.29
N TRP A 721 -12.39 -60.56 -8.45
CA TRP A 721 -13.74 -60.69 -7.89
C TRP A 721 -13.68 -60.80 -6.37
N VAL A 722 -14.03 -59.70 -5.69
CA VAL A 722 -14.15 -59.63 -4.24
C VAL A 722 -15.31 -60.51 -3.76
N GLU A 723 -15.07 -61.30 -2.71
CA GLU A 723 -16.06 -62.14 -2.03
C GLU A 723 -17.31 -61.30 -1.67
N CYS A 724 -18.48 -61.60 -2.24
CA CYS A 724 -19.70 -60.84 -1.96
C CYS A 724 -20.37 -61.35 -0.67
N GLY A 725 -20.20 -60.63 0.45
CA GLY A 725 -20.74 -61.02 1.75
C GLY A 725 -21.55 -59.93 2.44
N ILE A 726 -22.72 -60.30 3.00
CA ILE A 726 -23.54 -59.45 3.87
C ILE A 726 -24.17 -60.28 4.99
N ALA A 727 -24.01 -59.91 6.26
CA ALA A 727 -24.77 -60.56 7.34
C ALA A 727 -25.34 -59.53 8.33
N TRP A 728 -26.51 -59.80 8.89
CA TRP A 728 -27.28 -58.82 9.66
C TRP A 728 -28.05 -59.51 10.79
N THR A 729 -27.95 -59.06 12.04
CA THR A 729 -28.64 -59.72 13.16
C THR A 729 -29.39 -58.72 14.06
N MET A 730 -30.44 -59.21 14.73
CA MET A 730 -31.50 -58.40 15.36
C MET A 730 -31.64 -58.68 16.87
N THR A 731 -31.97 -57.64 17.65
CA THR A 731 -32.41 -57.73 19.06
C THR A 731 -33.83 -57.15 19.21
N ALA A 732 -34.70 -57.82 19.97
CA ALA A 732 -36.13 -57.49 20.12
C ALA A 732 -36.42 -56.52 21.29
N PRO A 733 -37.54 -55.76 21.29
CA PRO A 733 -38.06 -55.16 22.51
C PRO A 733 -38.90 -56.19 23.28
N ALA A 734 -38.67 -56.29 24.59
CA ALA A 734 -39.47 -57.12 25.48
C ALA A 734 -40.90 -56.54 25.63
N LYS A 735 -41.90 -57.23 25.05
CA LYS A 735 -43.26 -57.52 25.59
C LYS A 735 -44.30 -57.72 24.48
N HIS A 736 -45.14 -58.75 24.67
CA HIS A 736 -46.28 -59.11 23.85
C HIS A 736 -47.25 -57.94 23.57
N ASN A 737 -47.79 -57.95 22.35
CA ASN A 737 -48.92 -57.17 21.83
C ASN A 737 -48.67 -55.77 21.23
N SER A 738 -47.69 -55.60 20.33
CA SER A 738 -47.74 -54.50 19.35
C SER A 738 -47.30 -54.90 17.95
N ARG A 739 -48.06 -54.47 16.93
CA ARG A 739 -47.73 -54.56 15.49
C ARG A 739 -46.63 -53.54 15.12
N SER A 740 -45.48 -53.61 15.78
CA SER A 740 -44.40 -52.62 15.60
C SER A 740 -43.32 -53.09 14.62
N ARG A 741 -42.80 -52.15 13.80
CA ARG A 741 -41.70 -52.39 12.85
C ARG A 741 -40.42 -52.74 13.61
N TRP A 742 -39.76 -53.82 13.19
CA TRP A 742 -38.46 -54.23 13.72
C TRP A 742 -37.36 -53.24 13.25
N LYS A 743 -36.44 -52.85 14.14
CA LYS A 743 -35.27 -52.00 13.82
C LYS A 743 -34.00 -52.69 14.29
N ALA A 744 -33.05 -52.93 13.40
CA ALA A 744 -31.73 -53.42 13.80
C ALA A 744 -30.82 -52.30 14.26
N ARG A 745 -29.92 -52.64 15.18
CA ARG A 745 -28.89 -51.75 15.71
C ARG A 745 -27.51 -52.04 15.11
N ASP A 746 -27.19 -53.31 14.85
CA ASP A 746 -25.88 -53.74 14.35
C ASP A 746 -25.99 -54.28 12.92
N HIS A 747 -25.16 -53.75 12.02
CA HIS A 747 -25.08 -54.14 10.61
C HIS A 747 -23.67 -54.68 10.34
N PHE A 748 -23.54 -55.81 9.63
CA PHE A 748 -22.24 -56.37 9.26
C PHE A 748 -22.13 -56.39 7.74
N SER A 749 -21.09 -55.77 7.19
CA SER A 749 -20.94 -55.60 5.74
C SER A 749 -19.50 -55.84 5.30
N MET A 750 -19.35 -56.48 4.14
CA MET A 750 -18.10 -56.51 3.36
C MET A 750 -18.20 -55.64 2.11
N LEU A 751 -19.31 -54.89 1.95
CA LEU A 751 -19.50 -54.05 0.77
C LEU A 751 -18.50 -52.89 0.76
N PRO A 752 -17.81 -52.66 -0.37
CA PRO A 752 -16.90 -51.52 -0.50
C PRO A 752 -17.65 -50.17 -0.50
N ASN A 753 -18.93 -50.17 -0.86
CA ASN A 753 -19.76 -48.97 -1.00
C ASN A 753 -20.82 -48.79 0.10
N GLY A 754 -20.73 -49.52 1.22
CA GLY A 754 -21.75 -49.49 2.28
C GLY A 754 -21.65 -48.26 3.20
N TRP A 755 -22.76 -47.55 3.40
CA TRP A 755 -22.93 -46.57 4.48
C TRP A 755 -23.83 -47.17 5.58
N ILE A 756 -23.87 -46.56 6.78
CA ILE A 756 -24.72 -47.05 7.87
C ILE A 756 -26.18 -47.04 7.41
N PRO A 757 -26.83 -48.20 7.22
CA PRO A 757 -28.17 -48.25 6.67
C PRO A 757 -29.19 -47.67 7.63
N ASN A 758 -30.18 -46.95 7.09
CA ASN A 758 -31.24 -46.40 7.92
C ASN A 758 -32.22 -47.46 8.45
N ASP A 759 -32.50 -48.46 7.62
CA ASP A 759 -33.35 -49.61 7.91
C ASP A 759 -32.98 -50.79 6.97
N GLY A 760 -33.77 -51.87 7.02
CA GLY A 760 -33.55 -53.04 6.17
C GLY A 760 -33.77 -52.79 4.66
N VAL A 761 -34.47 -51.72 4.26
CA VAL A 761 -34.71 -51.38 2.85
C VAL A 761 -33.51 -50.65 2.27
N ASP A 762 -32.98 -49.65 2.99
CA ASP A 762 -31.76 -48.93 2.62
C ASP A 762 -30.58 -49.91 2.47
N PHE A 763 -30.50 -50.90 3.36
CA PHE A 763 -29.52 -51.98 3.28
C PHE A 763 -29.72 -52.91 2.06
N PHE A 764 -30.98 -53.21 1.72
CA PHE A 764 -31.31 -54.01 0.55
C PHE A 764 -30.99 -53.27 -0.75
N HIS A 765 -31.26 -51.96 -0.83
CA HIS A 765 -30.87 -51.09 -1.95
C HIS A 765 -29.35 -51.07 -2.12
N GLN A 766 -28.59 -50.91 -1.03
CA GLN A 766 -27.11 -50.97 -1.07
C GLN A 766 -26.60 -52.30 -1.68
N PHE A 767 -27.20 -53.42 -1.28
CA PHE A 767 -26.80 -54.74 -1.80
C PHE A 767 -27.13 -54.96 -3.27
N ILE A 768 -28.37 -54.63 -3.69
CA ILE A 768 -28.80 -54.82 -5.08
C ILE A 768 -28.04 -53.86 -6.01
N ALA A 769 -27.78 -52.62 -5.59
CA ALA A 769 -27.01 -51.67 -6.36
C ALA A 769 -25.57 -52.16 -6.62
N GLU A 770 -24.87 -52.66 -5.59
CA GLU A 770 -23.51 -53.20 -5.75
C GLU A 770 -23.51 -54.42 -6.66
N LEU A 771 -24.43 -55.37 -6.45
CA LEU A 771 -24.55 -56.55 -7.31
C LEU A 771 -24.81 -56.17 -8.77
N THR A 772 -25.72 -55.22 -9.01
CA THR A 772 -26.06 -54.73 -10.36
C THR A 772 -24.85 -54.07 -11.02
N MET A 773 -24.12 -53.23 -10.28
CA MET A 773 -22.90 -52.58 -10.76
C MET A 773 -21.84 -53.61 -11.17
N ARG A 774 -21.54 -54.59 -10.31
CA ARG A 774 -20.53 -55.62 -10.56
C ARG A 774 -20.87 -56.53 -11.73
N TRP A 775 -22.15 -56.88 -11.87
CA TRP A 775 -22.61 -57.67 -13.02
C TRP A 775 -22.55 -56.88 -14.33
N SER A 776 -22.86 -55.58 -14.31
CA SER A 776 -22.73 -54.71 -15.48
C SER A 776 -21.28 -54.53 -15.90
N GLU A 777 -20.37 -54.30 -14.93
CA GLU A 777 -18.92 -54.26 -15.16
C GLU A 777 -18.41 -55.55 -15.80
N LEU A 778 -18.85 -56.71 -15.30
CA LEU A 778 -18.49 -58.00 -15.87
C LEU A 778 -18.99 -58.17 -17.31
N CYS A 779 -20.24 -57.79 -17.60
CA CYS A 779 -20.78 -57.85 -18.96
C CYS A 779 -19.96 -56.96 -19.91
N ASN A 780 -19.60 -55.74 -19.48
CA ASN A 780 -18.76 -54.83 -20.25
C ASN A 780 -17.35 -55.37 -20.49
N VAL A 781 -16.71 -55.99 -19.48
CA VAL A 781 -15.39 -56.63 -19.62
C VAL A 781 -15.46 -57.82 -20.58
N ALA A 782 -16.51 -58.64 -20.49
CA ALA A 782 -16.72 -59.76 -21.40
C ALA A 782 -16.93 -59.29 -22.86
N GLU A 783 -17.71 -58.23 -23.08
CA GLU A 783 -17.90 -57.59 -24.39
C GLU A 783 -16.60 -56.96 -24.93
N GLY A 784 -15.85 -56.27 -24.07
CA GLY A 784 -14.55 -55.69 -24.41
C GLY A 784 -13.53 -56.76 -24.82
N HIS A 785 -13.49 -57.88 -24.09
CA HIS A 785 -12.62 -59.01 -24.41
C HIS A 785 -13.01 -59.69 -25.74
N LEU A 786 -14.31 -59.89 -25.98
CA LEU A 786 -14.84 -60.40 -27.26
C LEU A 786 -14.50 -59.47 -28.43
N SER A 787 -14.67 -58.16 -28.25
CA SER A 787 -14.40 -57.16 -29.28
C SER A 787 -12.91 -57.11 -29.63
N THR A 788 -12.05 -57.09 -28.61
CA THR A 788 -10.58 -57.06 -28.77
C THR A 788 -10.07 -58.33 -29.44
N ARG A 789 -10.54 -59.51 -29.00
CA ARG A 789 -10.13 -60.78 -29.62
C ARG A 789 -10.68 -60.98 -31.03
N ARG A 790 -11.91 -60.55 -31.32
CA ARG A 790 -12.50 -60.61 -32.67
C ARG A 790 -11.69 -59.78 -33.66
N ILE A 791 -11.19 -58.61 -33.25
CA ILE A 791 -10.29 -57.77 -34.04
C ILE A 791 -8.92 -58.43 -34.23
N ASP A 792 -8.33 -58.96 -33.15
CA ASP A 792 -7.00 -59.61 -33.17
C ASP A 792 -6.98 -60.92 -33.99
N GLN A 793 -8.12 -61.61 -34.03
CA GLN A 793 -8.37 -62.83 -34.78
C GLN A 793 -8.65 -62.57 -36.28
N LEU A 794 -9.37 -61.50 -36.62
CA LEU A 794 -9.57 -61.08 -38.03
C LEU A 794 -8.28 -60.56 -38.68
N GLY A 795 -7.32 -60.08 -37.88
CA GLY A 795 -6.00 -59.62 -38.36
C GLY A 795 -5.03 -60.74 -38.78
N LYS A 796 -5.19 -61.96 -38.27
CA LYS A 796 -4.33 -63.12 -38.59
C LYS A 796 -4.97 -63.96 -39.70
N ARG A 797 -4.55 -63.79 -40.97
CA ARG A 797 -4.92 -64.72 -42.06
C ARG A 797 -4.37 -66.13 -41.77
N GLY A 798 -5.20 -67.03 -41.24
CA GLY A 798 -4.84 -68.41 -40.96
C GLY A 798 -5.91 -69.41 -41.38
N ASN A 799 -5.64 -70.22 -42.40
CA ASN A 799 -6.32 -71.49 -42.66
C ASN A 799 -5.90 -72.50 -41.57
N SER A 800 -6.76 -72.84 -40.61
CA SER A 800 -6.58 -74.03 -39.77
C SER A 800 -7.84 -74.28 -38.91
N SER A 801 -8.22 -75.55 -38.78
CA SER A 801 -9.24 -76.06 -37.83
C SER A 801 -9.04 -75.54 -36.39
N ASP A 802 -7.80 -75.21 -35.99
CA ASP A 802 -7.50 -74.57 -34.69
C ASP A 802 -8.18 -73.21 -34.46
N PHE A 803 -8.51 -72.48 -35.53
CA PHE A 803 -9.25 -71.22 -35.42
C PHE A 803 -10.71 -71.47 -35.00
N ILE A 804 -11.33 -72.46 -35.64
CA ILE A 804 -12.72 -72.89 -35.41
C ILE A 804 -12.85 -73.50 -34.00
N HIS A 805 -11.90 -74.34 -33.60
CA HIS A 805 -11.88 -74.94 -32.27
C HIS A 805 -11.76 -73.91 -31.14
N ARG A 806 -10.90 -72.89 -31.30
CA ARG A 806 -10.74 -71.82 -30.30
C ARG A 806 -11.96 -70.91 -30.21
N LEU A 807 -12.57 -70.57 -31.35
CA LEU A 807 -13.82 -69.79 -31.34
C LEU A 807 -14.97 -70.57 -30.69
N ALA A 808 -15.05 -71.88 -30.93
CA ALA A 808 -16.05 -72.75 -30.32
C ALA A 808 -15.83 -72.93 -28.81
N GLU A 809 -14.56 -72.99 -28.36
CA GLU A 809 -14.22 -73.06 -26.94
C GLU A 809 -14.57 -71.74 -26.22
N ASP A 810 -14.24 -70.59 -26.80
CA ASP A 810 -14.60 -69.27 -26.26
C ASP A 810 -16.13 -69.09 -26.19
N ALA A 811 -16.86 -69.53 -27.21
CA ALA A 811 -18.33 -69.53 -27.22
C ALA A 811 -18.94 -70.46 -26.15
N LYS A 812 -18.29 -71.59 -25.86
CA LYS A 812 -18.72 -72.53 -24.81
C LYS A 812 -18.54 -71.92 -23.41
N SER A 813 -17.39 -71.32 -23.13
CA SER A 813 -17.12 -70.67 -21.84
C SER A 813 -18.09 -69.52 -21.57
N LEU A 814 -18.44 -68.75 -22.60
CA LEU A 814 -19.47 -67.71 -22.52
C LEU A 814 -20.88 -68.27 -22.32
N ALA A 815 -21.20 -69.43 -22.91
CA ALA A 815 -22.47 -70.11 -22.67
C ALA A 815 -22.60 -70.65 -21.23
N GLU A 816 -21.51 -71.17 -20.66
CA GLU A 816 -21.44 -71.61 -19.26
C GLU A 816 -21.60 -70.42 -18.30
N LEU A 817 -20.89 -69.32 -18.54
CA LEU A 817 -21.01 -68.07 -17.79
C LEU A 817 -22.44 -67.49 -17.86
N ARG A 818 -23.08 -67.54 -19.04
CA ARG A 818 -24.48 -67.16 -19.24
C ARG A 818 -25.45 -68.02 -18.41
N SER A 819 -25.28 -69.34 -18.41
CA SER A 819 -26.13 -70.27 -17.66
C SER A 819 -26.06 -69.99 -16.16
N PHE A 820 -24.83 -69.82 -15.66
CA PHE A 820 -24.56 -69.43 -14.28
C PHE A 820 -25.22 -68.10 -13.92
N HIS A 821 -25.05 -67.07 -14.74
CA HIS A 821 -25.59 -65.73 -14.49
C HIS A 821 -27.13 -65.70 -14.49
N ARG A 822 -27.79 -66.46 -15.38
CA ARG A 822 -29.27 -66.61 -15.36
C ARG A 822 -29.77 -67.31 -14.10
N GLY A 823 -28.99 -68.24 -13.56
CA GLY A 823 -29.27 -68.89 -12.27
C GLY A 823 -29.24 -67.88 -11.11
N GLN A 824 -28.21 -67.04 -11.06
CA GLN A 824 -28.02 -66.03 -10.00
C GLN A 824 -29.09 -64.93 -10.02
N VAL A 825 -29.42 -64.38 -11.21
CA VAL A 825 -30.48 -63.36 -11.38
C VAL A 825 -31.83 -63.90 -10.88
N ARG A 826 -32.13 -65.17 -11.15
CA ARG A 826 -33.35 -65.83 -10.66
C ARG A 826 -33.36 -65.97 -9.14
N SER A 827 -32.24 -66.35 -8.53
CA SER A 827 -32.11 -66.47 -7.06
C SER A 827 -32.26 -65.11 -6.36
N ALA A 828 -31.60 -64.07 -6.86
CA ALA A 828 -31.70 -62.71 -6.34
C ALA A 828 -33.13 -62.15 -6.43
N ARG A 829 -33.84 -62.40 -7.56
CA ARG A 829 -35.24 -62.02 -7.74
C ARG A 829 -36.18 -62.72 -6.75
N ASN A 830 -35.98 -64.01 -6.51
CA ASN A 830 -36.80 -64.75 -5.54
C ASN A 830 -36.58 -64.25 -4.10
N PHE A 831 -35.32 -63.94 -3.73
CA PHE A 831 -35.00 -63.33 -2.44
C PHE A 831 -35.69 -61.97 -2.27
N ALA A 832 -35.59 -61.09 -3.28
CA ALA A 832 -36.19 -59.77 -3.26
C ALA A 832 -37.72 -59.79 -3.06
N VAL A 833 -38.42 -60.72 -3.75
CA VAL A 833 -39.87 -60.92 -3.59
C VAL A 833 -40.23 -61.43 -2.19
N HIS A 834 -39.44 -62.34 -1.63
CA HIS A 834 -39.67 -62.89 -0.29
C HIS A 834 -39.37 -61.89 0.83
N TYR A 835 -38.24 -61.17 0.76
CA TYR A 835 -37.83 -60.15 1.72
C TYR A 835 -38.88 -59.03 1.80
N ARG A 836 -39.35 -58.56 0.64
CA ARG A 836 -40.38 -57.52 0.52
C ARG A 836 -41.72 -57.92 1.13
N ARG A 837 -42.23 -59.12 0.86
CA ARG A 837 -43.56 -59.58 1.30
C ARG A 837 -43.68 -59.70 2.83
N ARG A 838 -42.56 -59.87 3.54
CA ARG A 838 -42.54 -60.15 4.98
C ARG A 838 -42.29 -58.94 5.87
N TYR A 839 -41.61 -57.91 5.36
CA TYR A 839 -41.29 -56.69 6.11
C TYR A 839 -42.24 -55.51 5.82
N TYR A 840 -42.94 -55.52 4.68
CA TYR A 840 -43.81 -54.43 4.26
C TYR A 840 -45.12 -54.95 3.65
N GLU A 841 -46.26 -54.56 4.24
CA GLU A 841 -47.61 -54.77 3.66
C GLU A 841 -47.92 -53.80 2.49
N GLY A 842 -46.94 -53.01 2.01
CA GLY A 842 -47.12 -51.97 0.99
C GLY A 842 -45.98 -51.88 -0.04
N GLU A 843 -46.31 -51.40 -1.24
CA GLU A 843 -45.42 -51.30 -2.40
C GLU A 843 -44.38 -50.17 -2.22
N ASP A 844 -43.15 -50.47 -1.77
CA ASP A 844 -42.03 -49.55 -2.00
C ASP A 844 -41.74 -49.48 -3.53
N PRO A 845 -41.97 -48.33 -4.19
CA PRO A 845 -41.74 -48.18 -5.62
C PRO A 845 -40.27 -48.30 -6.00
N LYS A 846 -39.37 -47.91 -5.08
CA LYS A 846 -37.93 -47.83 -5.35
C LYS A 846 -37.30 -49.21 -5.41
N ALA A 847 -37.59 -50.07 -4.42
CA ALA A 847 -37.21 -51.49 -4.49
C ALA A 847 -37.82 -52.20 -5.72
N ARG A 848 -39.06 -51.88 -6.12
CA ARG A 848 -39.68 -52.45 -7.34
C ARG A 848 -38.95 -52.05 -8.61
N GLN A 849 -38.57 -50.78 -8.70
CA GLN A 849 -37.88 -50.23 -9.85
C GLN A 849 -36.46 -50.77 -9.95
N GLU A 850 -35.72 -50.85 -8.85
CA GLU A 850 -34.36 -51.44 -8.82
C GLU A 850 -34.36 -52.93 -9.17
N ILE A 851 -35.37 -53.70 -8.73
CA ILE A 851 -35.56 -55.10 -9.16
C ILE A 851 -35.85 -55.18 -10.67
N LYS A 852 -36.54 -54.18 -11.24
CA LYS A 852 -36.84 -54.10 -12.67
C LYS A 852 -35.60 -53.70 -13.48
N GLU A 853 -34.86 -52.69 -13.05
CA GLU A 853 -33.58 -52.27 -13.64
C GLU A 853 -32.53 -53.39 -13.57
N PHE A 854 -32.49 -54.14 -12.47
CA PHE A 854 -31.68 -55.36 -12.37
C PHE A 854 -32.14 -56.46 -13.36
N SER A 855 -33.42 -56.48 -13.74
CA SER A 855 -33.93 -57.35 -14.80
C SER A 855 -33.47 -56.91 -16.20
N ASP A 856 -33.16 -55.63 -16.42
CA ASP A 856 -32.66 -55.09 -17.69
C ASP A 856 -31.18 -55.49 -17.94
N VAL A 857 -30.37 -55.74 -16.89
CA VAL A 857 -29.07 -56.46 -17.02
C VAL A 857 -29.28 -57.86 -17.59
N GLY A 858 -30.43 -58.47 -17.32
CA GLY A 858 -30.89 -59.69 -17.98
C GLY A 858 -31.00 -59.56 -19.50
N ASP A 859 -31.29 -58.37 -20.02
CA ASP A 859 -31.36 -58.08 -21.46
C ASP A 859 -29.99 -57.80 -22.08
N GLN A 860 -29.03 -57.25 -21.34
CA GLN A 860 -27.61 -57.21 -21.77
C GLN A 860 -27.05 -58.63 -21.94
N ILE A 861 -27.39 -59.56 -21.04
CA ILE A 861 -27.07 -60.98 -21.20
C ILE A 861 -27.75 -61.59 -22.43
N ASN A 862 -28.95 -61.11 -22.79
CA ASN A 862 -29.64 -61.53 -24.01
C ASN A 862 -29.01 -60.94 -25.29
N GLN A 863 -28.42 -59.74 -25.24
CA GLN A 863 -27.60 -59.19 -26.32
C GLN A 863 -26.30 -59.97 -26.48
N LEU A 864 -25.61 -60.31 -25.38
CA LEU A 864 -24.45 -61.19 -25.39
C LEU A 864 -24.80 -62.56 -26.00
N ASP A 865 -26.00 -63.07 -25.71
CA ASP A 865 -26.55 -64.31 -26.25
C ASP A 865 -26.84 -64.23 -27.76
N GLN A 866 -27.23 -63.07 -28.31
CA GLN A 866 -27.30 -62.87 -29.76
C GLN A 866 -25.89 -62.90 -30.38
N THR A 867 -24.93 -62.21 -29.77
CA THR A 867 -23.53 -62.17 -30.23
C THR A 867 -22.88 -63.57 -30.21
N ILE A 868 -23.14 -64.38 -29.19
CA ILE A 868 -22.67 -65.77 -29.09
C ILE A 868 -23.34 -66.65 -30.16
N ARG A 869 -24.63 -66.46 -30.46
CA ARG A 869 -25.32 -67.18 -31.54
C ARG A 869 -24.78 -66.81 -32.90
N ASP A 870 -24.52 -65.53 -33.14
CA ASP A 870 -23.96 -65.03 -34.40
C ASP A 870 -22.52 -65.57 -34.59
N LEU A 871 -21.73 -65.65 -33.51
CA LEU A 871 -20.41 -66.30 -33.51
C LEU A 871 -20.50 -67.80 -33.80
N LEU A 872 -21.42 -68.53 -33.16
CA LEU A 872 -21.64 -69.96 -33.43
C LEU A 872 -22.18 -70.23 -34.85
N GLN A 873 -22.97 -69.32 -35.41
CA GLN A 873 -23.38 -69.37 -36.82
C GLN A 873 -22.21 -69.12 -37.77
N LEU A 874 -21.35 -68.14 -37.47
CA LEU A 874 -20.11 -67.90 -38.23
C LEU A 874 -19.19 -69.13 -38.24
N VAL A 875 -19.03 -69.78 -37.09
CA VAL A 875 -18.27 -71.03 -36.93
C VAL A 875 -18.92 -72.18 -37.73
N SER A 876 -20.25 -72.26 -37.76
CA SER A 876 -21.00 -73.26 -38.53
C SER A 876 -20.91 -73.03 -40.05
N ILE A 877 -20.87 -71.77 -40.49
CA ILE A 877 -20.71 -71.41 -41.92
C ILE A 877 -19.29 -71.71 -42.39
N PHE A 878 -18.28 -71.42 -41.56
CA PHE A 878 -16.87 -71.71 -41.87
C PHE A 878 -16.58 -73.22 -41.96
N THR A 879 -17.17 -74.04 -41.09
CA THR A 879 -17.06 -75.52 -41.13
C THR A 879 -17.76 -76.13 -42.35
N LEU A 880 -18.85 -75.51 -42.84
CA LEU A 880 -19.51 -75.91 -44.08
C LEU A 880 -18.69 -75.59 -45.33
N LEU A 881 -17.91 -74.50 -45.32
CA LEU A 881 -17.03 -74.08 -46.43
C LEU A 881 -15.71 -74.88 -46.49
N SER A 882 -15.23 -75.43 -45.38
CA SER A 882 -13.94 -76.17 -45.30
C SER A 882 -14.03 -77.67 -45.63
N ASN A 883 -15.23 -78.23 -45.83
CA ASN A 883 -15.49 -79.64 -46.18
C ASN A 883 -14.96 -80.70 -45.18
N ASP A 884 -14.61 -80.33 -43.95
CA ASP A 884 -14.17 -81.26 -42.90
C ASP A 884 -15.34 -81.73 -42.02
N PHE A 885 -15.94 -82.88 -42.35
CA PHE A 885 -17.13 -83.43 -41.69
C PHE A 885 -16.87 -84.14 -40.35
N SER A 886 -15.63 -84.20 -39.87
CA SER A 886 -15.24 -84.83 -38.60
C SER A 886 -15.60 -83.98 -37.37
N GLU A 887 -15.78 -82.67 -37.51
CA GLU A 887 -16.08 -81.76 -36.39
C GLU A 887 -17.58 -81.61 -36.08
N LEU A 888 -18.48 -82.10 -36.92
CA LEU A 888 -19.94 -82.03 -36.73
C LEU A 888 -20.44 -82.75 -35.47
N THR A 889 -19.68 -83.71 -34.93
CA THR A 889 -19.99 -84.42 -33.68
C THR A 889 -19.74 -83.57 -32.44
N PHE A 890 -18.73 -82.68 -32.45
CA PHE A 890 -18.48 -81.74 -31.36
C PHE A 890 -19.64 -80.72 -31.24
N PHE A 891 -20.13 -80.22 -32.39
CA PHE A 891 -21.22 -79.25 -32.45
C PHE A 891 -22.60 -79.81 -32.04
N ARG A 892 -22.82 -81.13 -32.12
CA ARG A 892 -24.06 -81.78 -31.62
C ARG A 892 -24.12 -81.89 -30.09
N SER A 893 -23.00 -81.71 -29.39
CA SER A 893 -22.93 -81.77 -27.92
C SER A 893 -23.23 -80.42 -27.24
N LEU A 894 -23.35 -79.34 -28.01
CA LEU A 894 -23.63 -78.00 -27.50
C LEU A 894 -25.15 -77.79 -27.30
N PRO A 895 -25.58 -77.24 -26.15
CA PRO A 895 -27.00 -77.05 -25.87
C PRO A 895 -27.59 -75.90 -26.70
N GLY A 896 -28.43 -76.22 -27.68
CA GLY A 896 -29.24 -75.23 -28.42
C GLY A 896 -29.31 -75.37 -29.95
N CYS A 897 -28.59 -76.30 -30.57
CA CYS A 897 -28.59 -76.46 -32.04
C CYS A 897 -29.80 -77.29 -32.53
N ARG A 898 -30.78 -76.66 -33.20
CA ARG A 898 -31.73 -77.39 -34.09
C ARG A 898 -31.18 -77.37 -35.52
N PRO A 899 -31.18 -78.50 -36.26
CA PRO A 899 -30.68 -78.54 -37.64
C PRO A 899 -31.66 -77.84 -38.59
N MET A 900 -31.12 -76.95 -39.45
CA MET A 900 -31.86 -76.36 -40.56
C MET A 900 -31.91 -77.39 -41.71
N ARG A 901 -33.10 -77.84 -42.12
CA ARG A 901 -33.29 -78.63 -43.35
C ARG A 901 -33.09 -77.70 -44.55
N LEU A 902 -32.03 -77.91 -45.32
CA LEU A 902 -31.87 -77.28 -46.64
C LEU A 902 -31.97 -78.39 -47.71
N THR A 903 -33.15 -78.48 -48.31
CA THR A 903 -33.35 -79.15 -49.60
C THR A 903 -32.94 -78.20 -50.73
N ASP A 904 -32.38 -78.81 -51.77
CA ASP A 904 -32.05 -78.28 -53.09
C ASP A 904 -30.68 -77.62 -53.35
N ARG A 905 -29.89 -78.40 -54.09
CA ARG A 905 -28.73 -78.01 -54.90
C ARG A 905 -29.17 -76.99 -55.96
N ARG A 906 -28.60 -75.79 -55.92
CA ARG A 906 -28.06 -75.08 -57.11
C ARG A 906 -27.13 -73.95 -56.64
N ALA A 907 -25.87 -74.09 -57.03
CA ALA A 907 -24.82 -73.14 -56.75
C ALA A 907 -24.93 -71.90 -57.65
N SER A 908 -24.71 -70.72 -57.06
CA SER A 908 -24.04 -69.58 -57.68
C SER A 908 -23.14 -68.93 -56.61
N PRO A 909 -21.84 -68.72 -56.87
CA PRO A 909 -20.88 -68.31 -55.84
C PRO A 909 -20.77 -66.79 -55.76
N GLN A 910 -21.13 -66.19 -54.62
CA GLN A 910 -20.65 -64.86 -54.19
C GLN A 910 -21.14 -64.55 -52.76
N ALA A 911 -20.22 -64.62 -51.79
CA ALA A 911 -20.11 -63.78 -50.59
C ALA A 911 -18.96 -64.34 -49.73
#